data_AF-A0A2N9FPC8-F1
#
_entry.id   AF-A0A2N9FPC8-F1
#
_cell.length_a   1.000
_cell.length_b   1.000
_cell.length_c   1.000
_cell.angle_alpha   90.00
_cell.angle_beta   90.00
_cell.angle_gamma   90.00
#
_symmetry.space_group_name_H-M   'P 1'
#
loop_
_entity.id
_entity.type
_entity.pdbx_description
1 polymer ?
#
loop_
_entity_poly.entity_id
_entity_poly.type
_entity_poly.pdbx_seq_one_letter_code
_entity_poly.pdbx_strand_id
1 'polypeptide(L)'
;MAGGGVVAGEVLLDLVREVSGSGIACGGGGNDVSFKKDCTDLVRRIALLTHLVEEINEFRLKCDGHSLPLDASAPDDVDSASSWYSDLVVALRAAKRLLLLAGNFRSKSSSDGATRRIASQFQSVTWKLEKALSSIPYDRFEVSEEVQEQVELVRSQLRRATERYGSLNLKTLSHALAQLLDEEIDQGQLGNRVVGSLIIQNNGCIDNEVTSKLGAVTESDGSESRGVNLIRYGSKRPGNSSDYSEACLANDIDADGQDNLATKSLEEIKKPDPIVIPDDFLCPISLELMRDPVIVATGQTYERSFIQRWIDSGNATCPKTQQKLENYTLTPNYVLRSLITQWCVKHNIEQPTGLTNGKIKKSDGSFRDVSGDIAAIQALVRKLSCRTVEERRNAAAEIRSLSKRSTDNRILIAESGAIPILVNLLTTEDVLTQENAVTSILNLSIYENNKGLIMLAGAIPSIVQVLRNGSMEARENAAATLFSLSLGDENKIIIGASGAIPALVELLQSGSTRGKKDAATALFNLCIYQGNKGRAVRAGIISALLKMLTDPSNCMVDEALTIMSVLASHHEAKVAIVKASTIPVLIDLLRTGLPRNKENATAILLALCKRDSDNLACISRLGAVIPLTELAKSGTERAKRKATSLLEHLRKLQQL
;
A
#
# COMPACT_ATOMS: atom_id res chain seq x y z
N MET A 1 29.04 2.28 39.54
CA MET A 1 28.77 2.87 38.21
C MET A 1 27.32 2.58 37.80
N ALA A 2 26.33 3.17 38.48
CA ALA A 2 24.89 2.89 38.27
C ALA A 2 24.15 4.01 37.50
N GLY A 3 24.89 4.88 36.79
CA GLY A 3 24.32 6.08 36.14
C GLY A 3 24.30 6.05 34.61
N GLY A 4 24.83 5.02 33.96
CA GLY A 4 24.95 4.99 32.49
C GLY A 4 23.70 4.50 31.75
N GLY A 5 22.92 3.61 32.37
CA GLY A 5 21.75 2.97 31.73
C GLY A 5 20.52 3.87 31.62
N VAL A 6 20.26 4.68 32.64
CA VAL A 6 19.13 5.62 32.72
C VAL A 6 19.30 6.80 31.75
N VAL A 7 20.52 7.34 31.63
CA VAL A 7 20.84 8.48 30.74
C VAL A 7 20.68 8.11 29.26
N ALA A 8 20.97 6.86 28.87
CA ALA A 8 20.81 6.41 27.49
C ALA A 8 19.33 6.27 27.07
N GLY A 9 18.47 5.80 27.97
CA GLY A 9 17.04 5.65 27.71
C GLY A 9 16.31 6.98 27.51
N GLU A 10 16.67 7.99 28.32
CA GLU A 10 16.11 9.34 28.22
C GLU A 10 16.52 10.04 26.91
N VAL A 11 17.78 9.86 26.47
CA VAL A 11 18.29 10.45 25.22
C VAL A 11 17.53 9.97 23.98
N LEU A 12 17.17 8.69 23.89
CA LEU A 12 16.37 8.17 22.78
C LEU A 12 14.95 8.73 22.80
N LEU A 13 14.33 8.77 23.98
CA LEU A 13 12.96 9.25 24.15
C LEU A 13 12.87 10.74 23.82
N ASP A 14 13.86 11.52 24.25
CA ASP A 14 13.97 12.95 23.93
C ASP A 14 14.20 13.16 22.44
N LEU A 15 15.07 12.39 21.78
CA LEU A 15 15.26 12.47 20.33
C LEU A 15 13.97 12.14 19.55
N VAL A 16 13.23 11.11 19.96
CA VAL A 16 11.93 10.76 19.36
C VAL A 16 10.93 11.90 19.56
N ARG A 17 10.87 12.48 20.76
CA ARG A 17 9.98 13.63 21.06
C ARG A 17 10.38 14.89 20.31
N GLU A 18 11.66 15.20 20.18
CA GLU A 18 12.17 16.35 19.44
C GLU A 18 11.86 16.24 17.94
N VAL A 19 12.04 15.06 17.35
CA VAL A 19 11.68 14.80 15.95
C VAL A 19 10.16 14.86 15.78
N SER A 20 9.41 14.32 16.74
CA SER A 20 7.94 14.34 16.73
C SER A 20 7.36 15.74 16.94
N GLY A 21 8.04 16.57 17.73
CA GLY A 21 7.70 17.96 18.06
C GLY A 21 8.25 18.98 17.07
N SER A 22 9.04 18.55 16.07
CA SER A 22 9.49 19.36 14.94
C SER A 22 8.29 19.66 14.03
N GLY A 23 7.39 20.52 14.49
CA GLY A 23 6.26 21.02 13.72
C GLY A 23 6.79 21.78 12.51
N ILE A 24 6.50 21.29 11.30
CA ILE A 24 6.75 22.04 10.07
C ILE A 24 5.87 23.29 10.16
N ALA A 25 6.49 24.45 10.46
CA ALA A 25 5.78 25.68 10.74
C ALA A 25 4.76 26.01 9.63
N CYS A 26 3.48 25.88 9.96
CA CYS A 26 2.39 26.44 9.18
C CYS A 26 2.40 27.96 9.37
N GLY A 27 3.26 28.65 8.62
CA GLY A 27 3.33 30.11 8.60
C GLY A 27 3.65 30.62 7.20
N GLY A 28 2.62 31.12 6.50
CA GLY A 28 2.76 31.91 5.28
C GLY A 28 2.26 31.23 4.01
N GLY A 29 1.16 31.74 3.46
CA GLY A 29 0.56 31.27 2.21
C GLY A 29 1.55 31.27 1.05
N GLY A 30 1.76 30.09 0.48
CA GLY A 30 2.53 29.86 -0.73
C GLY A 30 2.49 28.37 -1.08
N ASN A 31 2.00 28.04 -2.27
CA ASN A 31 1.77 26.68 -2.80
C ASN A 31 3.04 25.84 -3.04
N ASP A 32 4.04 25.86 -2.15
CA ASP A 32 5.31 25.15 -2.36
C ASP A 32 5.36 23.86 -1.49
N VAL A 33 5.05 22.71 -2.12
CA VAL A 33 4.66 21.46 -1.43
C VAL A 33 5.50 20.24 -1.87
N SER A 34 6.77 20.41 -2.24
CA SER A 34 7.54 19.29 -2.83
C SER A 34 7.84 18.14 -1.85
N PHE A 35 8.08 18.41 -0.56
CA PHE A 35 8.45 17.38 0.44
C PHE A 35 7.60 17.39 1.72
N LYS A 36 6.55 18.24 1.77
CA LYS A 36 5.76 18.43 3.00
C LYS A 36 5.12 17.13 3.48
N LYS A 37 4.57 16.35 2.54
CA LYS A 37 3.96 15.05 2.82
C LYS A 37 5.00 14.06 3.38
N ASP A 38 6.15 13.94 2.72
CA ASP A 38 7.19 13.00 3.12
C ASP A 38 7.78 13.34 4.51
N CYS A 39 7.92 14.64 4.82
CA CYS A 39 8.29 15.10 6.15
C CYS A 39 7.24 14.70 7.19
N THR A 40 5.95 14.96 6.93
CA THR A 40 4.87 14.61 7.86
C THR A 40 4.74 13.10 8.08
N ASP A 41 4.96 12.30 7.05
CA ASP A 41 4.90 10.84 7.13
C ASP A 41 6.10 10.29 7.91
N LEU A 42 7.30 10.84 7.71
CA LEU A 42 8.49 10.49 8.49
C LEU A 42 8.33 10.81 9.98
N VAL A 43 7.83 12.01 10.31
CA VAL A 43 7.54 12.43 11.70
C VAL A 43 6.54 11.48 12.36
N ARG A 44 5.44 11.14 11.68
CA ARG A 44 4.44 10.20 12.21
C ARG A 44 5.02 8.81 12.49
N ARG A 45 5.85 8.30 11.59
CA ARG A 45 6.49 6.98 11.74
C ARG A 45 7.45 6.95 12.93
N ILE A 46 8.20 8.02 13.14
CA ILE A 46 9.13 8.13 14.28
C ILE A 46 8.34 8.27 15.60
N ALA A 47 7.23 9.00 15.61
CA ALA A 47 6.37 9.14 16.78
C ALA A 47 5.79 7.78 17.27
N LEU A 48 5.54 6.84 16.35
CA LEU A 48 5.08 5.48 16.69
C LEU A 48 6.12 4.67 17.47
N LEU A 49 7.39 5.07 17.47
CA LEU A 49 8.45 4.40 18.24
C LEU A 49 8.46 4.80 19.73
N THR A 50 7.62 5.75 20.15
CA THR A 50 7.58 6.22 21.55
C THR A 50 7.34 5.06 22.52
N HIS A 51 6.33 4.22 22.26
CA HIS A 51 6.01 3.09 23.13
C HIS A 51 7.10 2.01 23.17
N LEU A 52 7.84 1.82 22.07
CA LEU A 52 9.01 0.94 22.05
C LEU A 52 10.08 1.45 23.03
N VAL A 53 10.40 2.74 22.98
CA VAL A 53 11.43 3.32 23.85
C VAL A 53 10.97 3.32 25.31
N GLU A 54 9.68 3.57 25.57
CA GLU A 54 9.08 3.50 26.91
C GLU A 54 9.16 2.08 27.51
N GLU A 55 8.75 1.04 26.78
CA GLU A 55 8.81 -0.35 27.26
C GLU A 55 10.27 -0.81 27.50
N ILE A 56 11.20 -0.44 26.60
CA ILE A 56 12.64 -0.73 26.80
C ILE A 56 13.17 -0.04 28.06
N ASN A 57 12.75 1.20 28.34
CA ASN A 57 13.16 1.95 29.52
C ASN A 57 12.54 1.39 30.81
N GLU A 58 11.25 1.02 30.78
CA GLU A 58 10.59 0.36 31.92
C GLU A 58 11.26 -0.97 32.27
N PHE A 59 11.63 -1.78 31.27
CA PHE A 59 12.36 -3.02 31.49
C PHE A 59 13.72 -2.75 32.16
N ARG A 60 14.49 -1.77 31.67
CA ARG A 60 15.79 -1.39 32.28
C ARG A 60 15.65 -0.91 33.73
N LEU A 61 14.64 -0.11 34.03
CA LEU A 61 14.35 0.37 35.38
C LEU A 61 13.99 -0.78 36.35
N LYS A 62 13.32 -1.82 35.86
CA LYS A 62 13.04 -3.05 36.65
C LYS A 62 14.31 -3.84 36.95
N CYS A 63 15.29 -3.86 36.04
CA CYS A 63 16.56 -4.56 36.23
C CYS A 63 17.53 -3.84 37.18
N ASP A 64 17.56 -2.51 37.20
CA ASP A 64 18.47 -1.73 38.08
C ASP A 64 18.07 -1.79 39.57
N GLY A 65 16.88 -2.33 39.91
CA GLY A 65 16.39 -2.50 41.28
C GLY A 65 16.62 -3.87 41.92
N HIS A 66 17.01 -4.90 41.15
CA HIS A 66 17.23 -6.25 41.64
C HIS A 66 18.62 -6.76 41.27
N SER A 67 19.54 -6.74 42.23
CA SER A 67 20.76 -7.54 42.17
C SER A 67 20.39 -9.03 42.12
N LEU A 68 20.46 -9.63 40.93
CA LEU A 68 20.39 -11.09 40.73
C LEU A 68 21.80 -11.70 40.73
N PRO A 69 21.95 -12.96 41.20
CA PRO A 69 23.24 -13.59 41.41
C PRO A 69 23.91 -13.94 40.08
N LEU A 70 25.20 -13.64 40.03
CA LEU A 70 26.15 -14.15 39.04
C LEU A 70 26.11 -15.69 39.07
N ASP A 71 25.61 -16.29 37.99
CA ASP A 71 26.07 -17.62 37.58
C ASP A 71 26.66 -17.50 36.18
N ALA A 72 27.93 -17.89 36.10
CA ALA A 72 28.83 -17.61 35.02
C ALA A 72 28.74 -18.73 33.97
N SER A 73 28.05 -18.47 32.86
CA SER A 73 28.31 -19.16 31.58
C SER A 73 27.47 -18.58 30.43
N ALA A 74 27.91 -17.46 29.85
CA ALA A 74 27.66 -17.11 28.46
C ALA A 74 28.77 -16.17 27.97
N PRO A 75 29.52 -16.52 26.90
CA PRO A 75 30.69 -15.76 26.44
C PRO A 75 30.31 -14.59 25.53
N ASP A 76 31.06 -13.48 25.65
CA ASP A 76 31.40 -12.50 24.62
C ASP A 76 30.29 -11.94 23.70
N ASP A 77 29.29 -11.23 24.23
CA ASP A 77 28.27 -10.58 23.38
C ASP A 77 27.80 -9.19 23.89
N VAL A 78 28.71 -8.44 24.50
CA VAL A 78 28.48 -7.05 24.94
C VAL A 78 28.54 -6.05 23.75
N ASP A 79 29.11 -6.45 22.61
CA ASP A 79 29.24 -5.59 21.41
C ASP A 79 27.91 -5.39 20.65
N SER A 80 27.01 -6.37 20.65
CA SER A 80 25.73 -6.32 19.91
C SER A 80 24.71 -5.34 20.52
N ALA A 81 24.67 -5.24 21.85
CA ALA A 81 23.74 -4.35 22.56
C ALA A 81 24.12 -2.87 22.44
N SER A 82 25.40 -2.57 22.15
CA SER A 82 25.93 -1.23 21.91
C SER A 82 25.61 -0.73 20.48
N SER A 83 25.68 -1.63 19.49
CA SER A 83 25.57 -1.29 18.07
C SER A 83 24.18 -0.78 17.64
N TRP A 84 23.09 -1.47 18.01
CA TRP A 84 21.74 -1.06 17.55
C TRP A 84 21.30 0.29 18.15
N TYR A 85 21.70 0.56 19.39
CA TYR A 85 21.40 1.81 20.08
C TYR A 85 22.12 2.98 19.40
N SER A 86 23.43 2.84 19.12
CA SER A 86 24.17 3.87 18.39
C SER A 86 23.60 4.10 17.00
N ASP A 87 23.22 3.04 16.30
CA ASP A 87 22.65 3.13 14.95
C ASP A 87 21.30 3.85 14.95
N LEU A 88 20.44 3.56 15.93
CA LEU A 88 19.14 4.21 16.07
C LEU A 88 19.29 5.70 16.40
N VAL A 89 20.21 6.05 17.30
CA VAL A 89 20.53 7.45 17.64
C VAL A 89 21.05 8.20 16.41
N VAL A 90 21.96 7.61 15.63
CA VAL A 90 22.49 8.21 14.40
C VAL A 90 21.37 8.39 13.37
N ALA A 91 20.49 7.41 13.22
CA ALA A 91 19.36 7.48 12.30
C ALA A 91 18.34 8.57 12.68
N LEU A 92 18.00 8.70 13.96
CA LEU A 92 17.09 9.74 14.48
C LEU A 92 17.68 11.15 14.33
N ARG A 93 18.98 11.33 14.60
CA ARG A 93 19.67 12.62 14.35
C ARG A 93 19.70 12.98 12.88
N ALA A 94 19.93 12.01 12.00
CA ALA A 94 19.87 12.21 10.55
C ALA A 94 18.45 12.61 10.11
N ALA A 95 17.41 11.99 10.68
CA ALA A 95 16.03 12.37 10.43
C ALA A 95 15.72 13.80 10.87
N LYS A 96 16.19 14.22 12.05
CA LYS A 96 16.05 15.59 12.55
C LYS A 96 16.68 16.61 11.59
N ARG A 97 17.92 16.37 11.13
CA ARG A 97 18.62 17.24 10.17
C ARG A 97 17.89 17.32 8.85
N LEU A 98 17.41 16.19 8.33
CA LEU A 98 16.63 16.15 7.09
C LEU A 98 15.35 16.97 7.19
N LEU A 99 14.61 16.86 8.29
CA LEU A 99 13.37 17.62 8.50
C LEU A 99 13.62 19.13 8.58
N LEU A 100 14.74 19.55 9.17
CA LEU A 100 15.17 20.97 9.19
C LEU A 100 15.54 21.46 7.79
N LEU A 101 16.30 20.66 7.03
CA LEU A 101 16.71 21.00 5.66
C LEU A 101 15.51 21.07 4.70
N ALA A 102 14.62 20.08 4.76
CA ALA A 102 13.42 20.02 3.94
C ALA A 102 12.39 21.08 4.35
N GLY A 103 12.28 21.41 5.65
CA GLY A 103 11.39 22.45 6.15
C GLY A 103 11.77 23.88 5.71
N ASN A 104 13.07 24.13 5.48
CA ASN A 104 13.58 25.42 5.01
C ASN A 104 13.68 25.53 3.47
N PHE A 105 13.33 24.47 2.74
CA PHE A 105 13.45 24.43 1.29
C PHE A 105 12.34 25.22 0.59
N ARG A 106 12.71 26.09 -0.37
CA ARG A 106 11.78 26.83 -1.24
C ARG A 106 12.11 26.55 -2.71
N SER A 107 11.13 26.15 -3.51
CA SER A 107 11.35 25.70 -4.90
C SER A 107 11.66 26.84 -5.86
N LYS A 108 11.23 28.07 -5.55
CA LYS A 108 11.33 29.22 -6.46
C LYS A 108 12.76 29.69 -6.81
N SER A 109 13.81 29.18 -6.15
CA SER A 109 15.21 29.57 -6.41
C SER A 109 16.23 28.43 -6.44
N SER A 110 15.77 27.17 -6.41
CA SER A 110 16.64 26.02 -6.17
C SER A 110 16.87 25.19 -7.45
N SER A 111 18.14 24.98 -7.81
CA SER A 111 18.59 24.05 -8.86
C SER A 111 18.01 22.63 -8.68
N ASP A 112 17.72 21.95 -9.80
CA ASP A 112 17.38 20.51 -9.90
C ASP A 112 18.29 19.60 -9.03
N GLY A 113 19.54 20.03 -8.78
CA GLY A 113 20.47 19.34 -7.89
C GLY A 113 20.14 19.36 -6.39
N ALA A 114 19.41 20.37 -5.89
CA ALA A 114 19.02 20.43 -4.48
C ALA A 114 17.82 19.53 -4.17
N THR A 115 16.85 19.46 -5.07
CA THR A 115 15.72 18.51 -4.99
C THR A 115 16.22 17.06 -4.98
N ARG A 116 17.14 16.69 -5.89
CA ARG A 116 17.77 15.35 -5.89
C ARG A 116 18.54 15.04 -4.61
N ARG A 117 19.23 16.04 -4.03
CA ARG A 117 19.94 15.88 -2.76
C ARG A 117 18.98 15.59 -1.62
N ILE A 118 17.91 16.36 -1.47
CA ILE A 118 16.90 16.12 -0.42
C ILE A 118 16.24 14.74 -0.60
N ALA A 119 15.86 14.37 -1.81
CA ALA A 119 15.32 13.05 -2.12
C ALA A 119 16.30 11.90 -1.74
N SER A 120 17.59 12.04 -2.05
CA SER A 120 18.62 11.07 -1.66
C SER A 120 18.82 10.99 -0.13
N GLN A 121 18.64 12.10 0.58
CA GLN A 121 18.70 12.12 2.04
C GLN A 121 17.47 11.44 2.66
N PHE A 122 16.27 11.63 2.10
CA PHE A 122 15.08 10.88 2.50
C PHE A 122 15.31 9.38 2.36
N GLN A 123 15.80 8.94 1.21
CA GLN A 123 16.14 7.53 0.96
C GLN A 123 17.15 6.99 1.98
N SER A 124 18.20 7.76 2.29
CA SER A 124 19.23 7.37 3.25
C SER A 124 18.68 7.26 4.68
N VAL A 125 17.90 8.25 5.11
CA VAL A 125 17.31 8.28 6.45
C VAL A 125 16.31 7.15 6.65
N THR A 126 15.41 6.91 5.68
CA THR A 126 14.42 5.83 5.81
C THR A 126 15.08 4.46 5.84
N TRP A 127 16.15 4.26 5.08
CA TRP A 127 16.93 3.03 5.11
C TRP A 127 17.67 2.84 6.45
N LYS A 128 18.32 3.90 6.97
CA LYS A 128 19.03 3.84 8.26
C LYS A 128 18.08 3.51 9.42
N LEU A 129 16.90 4.13 9.43
CA LEU A 129 15.86 3.81 10.43
C LEU A 129 15.37 2.37 10.30
N GLU A 130 15.13 1.87 9.07
CA GLU A 130 14.71 0.47 8.87
C GLU A 130 15.75 -0.52 9.39
N LYS A 131 17.04 -0.26 9.14
CA LYS A 131 18.15 -1.10 9.60
C LYS A 131 18.36 -1.04 11.09
N ALA A 132 18.36 0.15 11.68
CA ALA A 132 18.48 0.30 13.13
C ALA A 132 17.36 -0.44 13.88
N LEU A 133 16.11 -0.33 13.40
CA LEU A 133 14.97 -1.04 13.98
C LEU A 133 15.01 -2.56 13.75
N SER A 134 15.71 -3.04 12.71
CA SER A 134 15.87 -4.47 12.44
C SER A 134 16.85 -5.16 13.38
N SER A 135 17.77 -4.41 13.97
CA SER A 135 18.84 -4.92 14.81
C SER A 135 18.47 -4.92 16.31
N ILE A 136 17.24 -4.54 16.67
CA ILE A 136 16.79 -4.49 18.07
C ILE A 136 16.54 -5.91 18.59
N PRO A 137 17.19 -6.33 19.69
CA PRO A 137 16.98 -7.65 20.27
C PRO A 137 15.73 -7.68 21.16
N TYR A 138 14.54 -7.86 20.57
CA TYR A 138 13.26 -7.87 21.29
C TYR A 138 13.18 -8.92 22.40
N ASP A 139 13.85 -10.07 22.23
CA ASP A 139 13.90 -11.16 23.21
C ASP A 139 14.54 -10.75 24.56
N ARG A 140 15.28 -9.63 24.60
CA ARG A 140 15.99 -9.15 25.80
C ARG A 140 15.22 -8.09 26.60
N PHE A 141 14.11 -7.55 26.08
CA PHE A 141 13.48 -6.35 26.64
C PHE A 141 12.02 -6.54 27.11
N GLU A 142 11.50 -7.77 27.13
CA GLU A 142 10.08 -8.08 27.45
C GLU A 142 9.07 -7.18 26.72
N VAL A 143 9.41 -6.71 25.52
CA VAL A 143 8.56 -5.83 24.71
C VAL A 143 7.28 -6.58 24.34
N SER A 144 6.13 -5.94 24.53
CA SER A 144 4.82 -6.52 24.25
C SER A 144 4.71 -6.95 22.79
N GLU A 145 3.97 -8.05 22.51
CA GLU A 145 3.74 -8.52 21.14
C GLU A 145 3.09 -7.39 20.30
N GLU A 146 2.25 -6.55 20.93
CA GLU A 146 1.64 -5.38 20.33
C GLU A 146 2.67 -4.32 19.87
N VAL A 147 3.68 -4.01 20.69
CA VAL A 147 4.72 -3.02 20.33
C VAL A 147 5.70 -3.60 19.32
N GLN A 148 6.07 -4.88 19.41
CA GLN A 148 6.91 -5.53 18.38
C GLN A 148 6.24 -5.48 16.99
N GLU A 149 4.94 -5.76 16.91
CA GLU A 149 4.19 -5.68 15.66
C GLU A 149 4.04 -4.24 15.15
N GLN A 150 3.91 -3.25 16.05
CA GLN A 150 3.92 -1.82 15.67
C GLN A 150 5.26 -1.41 15.06
N VAL A 151 6.38 -1.87 15.62
CA VAL A 151 7.71 -1.57 15.06
C VAL A 151 7.90 -2.25 13.71
N GLU A 152 7.40 -3.47 13.53
CA GLU A 152 7.45 -4.15 12.22
C GLU A 152 6.63 -3.42 11.15
N LEU A 153 5.48 -2.84 11.54
CA LEU A 153 4.71 -1.96 10.65
C LEU A 153 5.51 -0.72 10.25
N VAL A 154 6.16 -0.05 11.22
CA VAL A 154 7.03 1.12 10.94
C VAL A 154 8.16 0.74 9.99
N ARG A 155 8.80 -0.42 10.20
CA ARG A 155 9.85 -0.95 9.31
C ARG A 155 9.34 -1.19 7.89
N SER A 156 8.17 -1.81 7.73
CA SER A 156 7.54 -2.03 6.43
C SER A 156 7.20 -0.70 5.71
N GLN A 157 6.74 0.31 6.45
CA GLN A 157 6.49 1.65 5.91
C GLN A 157 7.77 2.37 5.49
N LEU A 158 8.85 2.26 6.28
CA LEU A 158 10.17 2.83 5.97
C LEU A 158 10.81 2.16 4.75
N ARG A 159 10.70 0.83 4.62
CA ARG A 159 11.19 0.07 3.47
C ARG A 159 10.53 0.55 2.17
N ARG A 160 9.21 0.62 2.14
CA ARG A 160 8.47 1.12 0.96
C ARG A 160 8.78 2.57 0.63
N ALA A 161 8.97 3.43 1.63
CA ALA A 161 9.37 4.81 1.36
C ALA A 161 10.79 4.92 0.81
N THR A 162 11.69 4.02 1.21
CA THR A 162 13.05 3.94 0.63
C THR A 162 12.97 3.59 -0.86
N GLU A 163 12.10 2.66 -1.23
CA GLU A 163 11.89 2.24 -2.63
C GLU A 163 11.29 3.35 -3.51
N ARG A 164 10.47 4.25 -2.94
CA ARG A 164 9.88 5.39 -3.68
C ARG A 164 10.92 6.36 -4.26
N TYR A 165 12.12 6.45 -3.66
CA TYR A 165 13.18 7.34 -4.12
C TYR A 165 14.23 6.65 -5.01
N GLY A 166 14.02 5.38 -5.38
CA GLY A 166 14.87 4.62 -6.30
C GLY A 166 15.64 3.46 -5.65
N SER A 167 16.55 2.83 -6.41
CA SER A 167 17.40 1.72 -5.95
C SER A 167 18.72 2.22 -5.34
N LEU A 168 19.15 1.61 -4.23
CA LEU A 168 20.38 1.98 -3.52
C LEU A 168 21.62 1.43 -4.24
N ASN A 169 22.40 2.30 -4.87
CA ASN A 169 23.77 1.97 -5.29
C ASN A 169 24.72 2.12 -4.10
N LEU A 170 25.44 1.04 -3.77
CA LEU A 170 26.42 0.98 -2.67
C LEU A 170 27.51 2.08 -2.74
N LYS A 171 27.79 2.59 -3.95
CA LYS A 171 28.73 3.70 -4.22
C LYS A 171 28.18 5.08 -3.87
N THR A 172 26.86 5.28 -3.91
CA THR A 172 26.22 6.55 -3.52
C THR A 172 26.17 6.70 -1.99
N LEU A 173 26.04 5.57 -1.29
CA LEU A 173 26.11 5.49 0.18
C LEU A 173 27.48 5.85 0.73
N SER A 174 28.57 5.38 0.13
CA SER A 174 29.93 5.71 0.58
C SER A 174 30.25 7.19 0.44
N HIS A 175 29.77 7.84 -0.62
CA HIS A 175 29.98 9.27 -0.85
C HIS A 175 29.14 10.15 0.10
N ALA A 176 27.92 9.75 0.43
CA ALA A 176 27.08 10.46 1.41
C ALA A 176 27.54 10.25 2.86
N LEU A 177 28.19 9.12 3.16
CA LEU A 177 28.83 8.85 4.46
C LEU A 177 30.13 9.65 4.65
N ALA A 178 30.93 9.81 3.59
CA ALA A 178 32.14 10.62 3.63
C ALA A 178 31.85 12.12 3.86
N GLN A 179 30.79 12.67 3.23
CA GLN A 179 30.42 14.08 3.40
C GLN A 179 29.89 14.45 4.81
N LEU A 180 29.50 13.48 5.63
CA LEU A 180 28.99 13.72 6.99
C LEU A 180 30.06 13.54 8.07
N LEU A 181 31.19 12.89 7.75
CA LEU A 181 32.29 12.69 8.70
C LEU A 181 33.23 13.90 8.77
N ASP A 182 33.28 14.75 7.74
CA ASP A 182 34.15 15.94 7.72
C ASP A 182 33.57 17.16 8.47
N GLU A 183 32.25 17.23 8.67
CA GLU A 183 31.63 18.37 9.40
C GLU A 183 31.56 18.18 10.93
N GLU A 184 31.81 16.98 11.46
CA GLU A 184 31.80 16.72 12.91
C GLU A 184 33.16 16.99 13.60
N ILE A 185 34.22 17.33 12.85
CA ILE A 185 35.56 17.57 13.44
C ILE A 185 35.82 19.04 13.79
N ASP A 186 35.09 20.03 13.24
CA ASP A 186 35.47 21.44 13.38
C ASP A 186 34.57 22.30 14.28
N GLN A 187 33.61 21.72 15.01
CA GLN A 187 32.77 22.46 15.98
C GLN A 187 33.28 22.41 17.43
N GLY A 188 34.51 21.93 17.64
CA GLY A 188 35.12 21.80 18.97
C GLY A 188 35.79 23.07 19.52
N GLN A 189 36.05 24.10 18.70
CA GLN A 189 36.77 25.30 19.16
C GLN A 189 36.30 26.59 18.47
N LEU A 190 35.33 27.30 19.05
CA LEU A 190 35.46 28.70 19.48
C LEU A 190 34.10 29.25 19.91
N GLY A 191 34.01 29.60 21.20
CA GLY A 191 32.96 30.48 21.69
C GLY A 191 33.21 31.93 21.29
N ASN A 192 32.10 32.64 21.11
CA ASN A 192 31.91 34.09 21.13
C ASN A 192 32.12 34.95 19.85
N ARG A 193 30.97 35.57 19.52
CA ARG A 193 30.72 36.94 19.03
C ARG A 193 30.56 37.20 17.52
N VAL A 194 29.29 37.48 17.19
CA VAL A 194 28.79 38.74 16.57
C VAL A 194 28.96 38.91 15.05
N VAL A 195 27.78 38.91 14.40
CA VAL A 195 27.31 39.77 13.30
C VAL A 195 28.11 39.77 11.98
N GLY A 196 27.45 39.24 10.95
CA GLY A 196 27.37 39.83 9.62
C GLY A 196 28.60 39.75 8.74
N SER A 197 28.55 38.95 7.68
CA SER A 197 28.64 39.47 6.31
C SER A 197 28.49 38.33 5.31
N LEU A 198 27.71 38.60 4.26
CA LEU A 198 27.85 37.98 2.95
C LEU A 198 29.32 37.99 2.53
N ILE A 199 29.87 36.83 2.15
CA ILE A 199 31.02 36.78 1.25
C ILE A 199 30.72 35.74 0.17
N ILE A 200 30.28 36.27 -0.96
CA ILE A 200 30.46 35.67 -2.27
C ILE A 200 31.98 35.64 -2.53
N GLN A 201 32.55 34.48 -2.82
CA GLN A 201 33.79 34.42 -3.59
C GLN A 201 33.60 33.52 -4.80
N ASN A 202 33.27 34.21 -5.89
CA ASN A 202 33.63 33.88 -7.25
C ASN A 202 35.17 34.02 -7.39
N ASN A 203 35.78 33.15 -8.21
CA ASN A 203 37.00 33.35 -9.03
C ASN A 203 37.43 31.95 -9.52
N GLY A 204 37.56 31.62 -10.80
CA GLY A 204 38.02 32.45 -11.92
C GLY A 204 39.45 32.02 -12.28
N CYS A 205 39.61 31.42 -13.47
CA CYS A 205 40.84 30.94 -14.12
C CYS A 205 42.11 31.81 -13.94
N ILE A 206 43.28 31.14 -13.89
CA ILE A 206 44.54 31.59 -14.54
C ILE A 206 45.31 30.35 -15.05
N ASP A 207 45.78 30.44 -16.31
CA ASP A 207 46.59 29.48 -17.08
C ASP A 207 48.12 29.58 -16.84
N ASN A 208 48.81 28.51 -17.28
CA ASN A 208 50.12 28.43 -18.00
C ASN A 208 51.27 27.64 -17.35
N GLU A 209 51.77 26.64 -18.09
CA GLU A 209 53.17 26.46 -18.62
C GLU A 209 53.45 24.95 -18.87
N VAL A 210 53.37 24.39 -20.09
CA VAL A 210 54.28 24.37 -21.28
C VAL A 210 55.34 23.23 -21.28
N THR A 211 55.08 22.26 -22.18
CA THR A 211 55.96 21.42 -23.05
C THR A 211 57.03 20.45 -22.51
N SER A 212 56.93 19.20 -22.97
CA SER A 212 58.05 18.50 -23.63
C SER A 212 57.58 17.52 -24.73
N LYS A 213 58.28 17.58 -25.88
CA LYS A 213 58.18 16.80 -27.13
C LYS A 213 58.32 15.28 -26.90
N LEU A 214 57.91 14.34 -27.76
CA LEU A 214 58.37 14.10 -29.14
C LEU A 214 57.52 12.95 -29.75
N GLY A 215 57.23 13.00 -31.05
CA GLY A 215 56.54 11.94 -31.78
C GLY A 215 57.47 10.91 -32.42
N ALA A 216 56.89 9.80 -32.92
CA ALA A 216 57.35 9.07 -34.09
C ALA A 216 56.28 8.07 -34.55
N VAL A 217 55.94 8.17 -35.83
CA VAL A 217 55.20 7.19 -36.64
C VAL A 217 56.20 6.14 -37.15
N THR A 218 55.83 4.86 -37.13
CA THR A 218 56.31 3.86 -38.09
C THR A 218 55.18 2.89 -38.43
N GLU A 219 55.02 2.67 -39.73
CA GLU A 219 54.03 1.88 -40.45
C GLU A 219 54.29 0.36 -40.43
N SER A 220 53.34 -0.36 -41.06
CA SER A 220 53.48 -1.67 -41.73
C SER A 220 53.27 -2.90 -40.83
N ASP A 221 52.59 -3.99 -41.21
CA ASP A 221 52.02 -4.42 -42.49
C ASP A 221 50.99 -5.56 -42.27
N GLY A 222 50.12 -5.76 -43.27
CA GLY A 222 49.49 -7.02 -43.71
C GLY A 222 48.93 -8.08 -42.74
N SER A 223 47.64 -8.40 -42.86
CA SER A 223 47.19 -9.60 -43.60
C SER A 223 45.68 -9.87 -43.45
N GLU A 224 45.10 -10.31 -44.56
CA GLU A 224 43.70 -10.65 -44.76
C GLU A 224 43.30 -12.03 -44.18
N SER A 225 41.99 -12.16 -43.97
CA SER A 225 41.14 -13.27 -44.43
C SER A 225 40.98 -14.58 -43.62
N ARG A 226 39.67 -14.86 -43.42
CA ARG A 226 38.94 -16.15 -43.47
C ARG A 226 38.86 -17.01 -42.20
N GLY A 227 37.62 -17.40 -41.87
CA GLY A 227 37.35 -18.55 -40.99
C GLY A 227 35.91 -18.67 -40.49
N VAL A 228 35.02 -19.14 -41.35
CA VAL A 228 33.64 -19.55 -41.04
C VAL A 228 33.64 -20.88 -40.27
N ASN A 229 32.91 -20.98 -39.14
CA ASN A 229 31.89 -22.01 -38.83
C ASN A 229 31.63 -22.24 -37.33
N LEU A 230 30.36 -22.05 -36.95
CA LEU A 230 29.45 -23.08 -36.44
C LEU A 230 29.97 -24.04 -35.35
N ILE A 231 29.49 -23.89 -34.09
CA ILE A 231 29.11 -25.05 -33.26
C ILE A 231 27.80 -24.80 -32.49
N ARG A 232 26.89 -25.74 -32.75
CA ARG A 232 25.61 -26.12 -32.18
C ARG A 232 25.77 -26.69 -30.76
N TYR A 233 24.84 -26.37 -29.85
CA TYR A 233 24.36 -27.34 -28.85
C TYR A 233 22.88 -27.10 -28.55
N GLY A 234 22.10 -28.19 -28.58
CA GLY A 234 20.71 -28.23 -28.18
C GLY A 234 20.49 -29.33 -27.12
N SER A 235 19.35 -29.20 -26.41
CA SER A 235 18.66 -30.22 -25.59
C SER A 235 19.36 -30.70 -24.30
N LYS A 236 18.71 -30.90 -23.13
CA LYS A 236 17.29 -31.08 -22.72
C LYS A 236 17.13 -30.80 -21.20
N ARG A 237 15.87 -30.51 -20.82
CA ARG A 237 15.16 -30.34 -19.52
C ARG A 237 15.39 -31.45 -18.45
N PRO A 238 14.89 -31.41 -17.17
CA PRO A 238 13.63 -30.79 -16.64
C PRO A 238 13.58 -30.25 -15.17
N GLY A 239 12.46 -29.59 -14.79
CA GLY A 239 11.81 -29.74 -13.45
C GLY A 239 11.62 -28.52 -12.51
N ASN A 240 10.38 -27.98 -12.48
CA ASN A 240 9.55 -27.38 -11.40
C ASN A 240 10.06 -26.40 -10.30
N SER A 241 9.38 -25.24 -10.21
CA SER A 241 8.72 -24.59 -9.03
C SER A 241 8.52 -23.09 -9.33
N SER A 242 7.55 -22.33 -8.83
CA SER A 242 6.22 -22.52 -8.21
C SER A 242 5.53 -21.16 -8.27
N ASP A 243 4.24 -21.15 -8.63
CA ASP A 243 3.38 -19.98 -8.83
C ASP A 243 3.02 -19.23 -7.53
N TYR A 244 2.89 -17.90 -7.66
CA TYR A 244 2.05 -17.05 -6.83
C TYR A 244 0.68 -16.94 -7.50
N SER A 245 -0.38 -17.43 -6.85
CA SER A 245 -1.76 -17.32 -7.34
C SER A 245 -2.56 -16.29 -6.55
N GLU A 246 -3.13 -15.37 -7.31
CA GLU A 246 -4.16 -14.41 -6.96
C GLU A 246 -5.53 -15.12 -7.04
N ALA A 247 -6.40 -14.90 -6.06
CA ALA A 247 -7.71 -15.57 -5.97
C ALA A 247 -8.83 -14.56 -5.76
N CYS A 248 -9.91 -14.71 -6.54
CA CYS A 248 -11.33 -14.37 -6.32
C CYS A 248 -12.03 -14.44 -7.70
N LEU A 249 -13.16 -15.09 -8.00
CA LEU A 249 -14.30 -15.70 -7.30
C LEU A 249 -15.02 -16.65 -8.29
N ALA A 250 -15.60 -17.76 -7.85
CA ALA A 250 -16.77 -18.38 -8.50
C ALA A 250 -17.56 -19.22 -7.49
N ASN A 251 -18.89 -19.16 -7.62
CA ASN A 251 -19.91 -19.81 -6.79
C ASN A 251 -20.09 -21.29 -7.16
N ASP A 252 -20.59 -22.07 -6.20
CA ASP A 252 -21.03 -23.48 -6.35
C ASP A 252 -22.53 -23.66 -6.05
N ILE A 253 -23.01 -24.88 -6.39
CA ILE A 253 -24.25 -25.64 -6.08
C ILE A 253 -25.10 -25.87 -7.35
N ASP A 254 -24.96 -27.00 -8.07
CA ASP A 254 -25.46 -28.40 -7.84
C ASP A 254 -26.96 -28.57 -8.18
N ALA A 255 -27.55 -29.67 -8.67
CA ALA A 255 -27.14 -30.94 -9.29
C ALA A 255 -28.43 -31.67 -9.82
N ASP A 256 -28.26 -32.45 -10.89
CA ASP A 256 -28.90 -33.75 -11.25
C ASP A 256 -30.41 -33.97 -11.59
N GLY A 257 -30.69 -34.85 -12.57
CA GLY A 257 -31.95 -35.63 -12.64
C GLY A 257 -32.77 -35.73 -13.96
N GLN A 258 -32.29 -36.51 -14.93
CA GLN A 258 -32.96 -37.35 -15.98
C GLN A 258 -34.34 -37.05 -16.67
N ASP A 259 -34.28 -37.14 -18.01
CA ASP A 259 -35.10 -37.96 -18.95
C ASP A 259 -36.24 -37.38 -19.84
N ASN A 260 -35.90 -37.34 -21.16
CA ASN A 260 -36.59 -37.92 -22.34
C ASN A 260 -37.25 -37.05 -23.44
N LEU A 261 -36.68 -37.29 -24.65
CA LEU A 261 -37.22 -37.31 -26.02
C LEU A 261 -37.73 -36.02 -26.70
N ALA A 262 -36.94 -35.49 -27.65
CA ALA A 262 -37.15 -35.76 -29.09
C ALA A 262 -36.11 -35.00 -29.96
N THR A 263 -35.37 -35.80 -30.70
CA THR A 263 -34.35 -35.55 -31.72
C THR A 263 -34.76 -34.54 -32.80
N LYS A 264 -33.87 -33.57 -33.09
CA LYS A 264 -33.57 -33.07 -34.45
C LYS A 264 -32.17 -32.43 -34.50
N SER A 265 -31.24 -33.22 -35.06
CA SER A 265 -30.17 -32.83 -35.98
C SER A 265 -29.16 -31.73 -35.59
N LEU A 266 -27.99 -32.22 -35.17
CA LEU A 266 -26.64 -31.65 -35.12
C LEU A 266 -26.30 -30.49 -36.08
N GLU A 267 -25.95 -29.33 -35.51
CA GLU A 267 -24.71 -28.59 -35.84
C GLU A 267 -24.07 -28.13 -34.51
N GLU A 268 -22.84 -28.57 -34.25
CA GLU A 268 -22.08 -28.34 -33.02
C GLU A 268 -21.67 -26.87 -32.88
N ILE A 269 -22.29 -26.13 -31.96
CA ILE A 269 -21.76 -24.84 -31.49
C ILE A 269 -20.78 -25.13 -30.35
N LYS A 270 -19.49 -25.23 -30.70
CA LYS A 270 -18.37 -25.16 -29.75
C LYS A 270 -18.51 -23.89 -28.90
N LYS A 271 -18.45 -24.03 -27.57
CA LYS A 271 -18.24 -22.91 -26.63
C LYS A 271 -16.97 -22.14 -27.07
N PRO A 272 -16.99 -20.81 -27.20
CA PRO A 272 -15.80 -20.07 -27.58
C PRO A 272 -14.79 -20.08 -26.43
N ASP A 273 -13.53 -20.36 -26.76
CA ASP A 273 -12.38 -20.28 -25.87
C ASP A 273 -12.27 -18.88 -25.22
N PRO A 274 -11.67 -18.75 -24.01
CA PRO A 274 -11.41 -17.45 -23.41
C PRO A 274 -10.62 -16.56 -24.38
N ILE A 275 -11.10 -15.34 -24.61
CA ILE A 275 -10.48 -14.41 -25.56
C ILE A 275 -9.13 -13.96 -25.00
N VAL A 276 -8.04 -14.55 -25.50
CA VAL A 276 -6.67 -14.13 -25.17
C VAL A 276 -6.31 -12.93 -26.06
N ILE A 277 -6.03 -11.78 -25.44
CA ILE A 277 -5.54 -10.59 -26.14
C ILE A 277 -4.09 -10.86 -26.58
N PRO A 278 -3.72 -10.70 -27.86
CA PRO A 278 -2.34 -10.79 -28.29
C PRO A 278 -1.44 -9.77 -27.59
N ASP A 279 -0.27 -10.20 -27.12
CA ASP A 279 0.69 -9.34 -26.39
C ASP A 279 1.09 -8.09 -27.19
N ASP A 280 1.16 -8.19 -28.52
CA ASP A 280 1.47 -7.08 -29.42
C ASP A 280 0.41 -5.97 -29.41
N PHE A 281 -0.78 -6.25 -28.89
CA PHE A 281 -1.87 -5.28 -28.76
C PHE A 281 -1.91 -4.61 -27.39
N LEU A 282 -1.12 -5.09 -26.43
CA LEU A 282 -1.06 -4.55 -25.08
C LEU A 282 0.02 -3.47 -24.97
N CYS A 283 -0.29 -2.39 -24.26
CA CYS A 283 0.69 -1.36 -23.97
C CYS A 283 1.68 -1.90 -22.93
N PRO A 284 3.00 -1.82 -23.15
CA PRO A 284 3.98 -2.31 -22.17
C PRO A 284 4.01 -1.53 -20.84
N ILE A 285 3.37 -0.36 -20.75
CA ILE A 285 3.30 0.44 -19.51
C ILE A 285 2.05 0.07 -18.71
N SER A 286 0.88 0.03 -19.35
CA SER A 286 -0.39 -0.21 -18.65
C SER A 286 -0.80 -1.68 -18.62
N LEU A 287 -0.22 -2.52 -19.49
CA LEU A 287 -0.63 -3.89 -19.76
C LEU A 287 -2.09 -4.00 -20.25
N GLU A 288 -2.66 -2.90 -20.72
CA GLU A 288 -4.01 -2.81 -21.29
C GLU A 288 -3.97 -2.74 -22.82
N LEU A 289 -5.07 -3.11 -23.47
CA LEU A 289 -5.24 -3.00 -24.92
C LEU A 289 -5.04 -1.56 -25.41
N MET A 290 -4.09 -1.37 -26.33
CA MET A 290 -3.78 -0.06 -26.92
C MET A 290 -4.93 0.46 -27.77
N ARG A 291 -5.31 1.72 -27.56
CA ARG A 291 -6.33 2.44 -28.33
C ARG A 291 -5.69 3.40 -29.34
N ASP A 292 -4.64 4.10 -28.91
CA ASP A 292 -3.80 4.93 -29.78
C ASP A 292 -2.34 4.50 -29.68
N PRO A 293 -1.96 3.40 -30.38
CA PRO A 293 -0.59 2.94 -30.39
C PRO A 293 0.35 3.95 -31.07
N VAL A 294 1.43 4.33 -30.40
CA VAL A 294 2.48 5.24 -30.87
C VAL A 294 3.86 4.63 -30.71
N ILE A 295 4.74 4.89 -31.65
CA ILE A 295 6.12 4.43 -31.70
C ILE A 295 7.03 5.53 -31.16
N VAL A 296 7.89 5.17 -30.21
CA VAL A 296 8.98 6.03 -29.73
C VAL A 296 10.27 5.81 -30.53
N ALA A 297 11.27 6.67 -30.36
CA ALA A 297 12.56 6.60 -31.07
C ALA A 297 13.25 5.21 -31.03
N THR A 298 13.05 4.41 -29.98
CA THR A 298 13.62 3.05 -29.88
C THR A 298 12.80 1.99 -30.63
N GLY A 299 11.80 2.38 -31.44
CA GLY A 299 10.95 1.47 -32.22
C GLY A 299 9.89 0.71 -31.42
N GLN A 300 9.76 0.95 -30.11
CA GLN A 300 8.73 0.30 -29.28
C GLN A 300 7.40 1.03 -29.38
N THR A 301 6.30 0.28 -29.33
CA THR A 301 4.95 0.84 -29.41
C THR A 301 4.30 0.87 -28.02
N TYR A 302 3.64 1.98 -27.70
CA TYR A 302 2.93 2.22 -26.44
C TYR A 302 1.58 2.88 -26.71
N GLU A 303 0.68 2.85 -25.73
CA GLU A 303 -0.45 3.77 -25.72
C GLU A 303 0.05 5.21 -25.52
N ARG A 304 -0.43 6.14 -26.37
CA ARG A 304 0.01 7.54 -26.37
C ARG A 304 -0.04 8.18 -25.01
N SER A 305 -1.16 8.05 -24.29
CA SER A 305 -1.37 8.76 -23.02
C SER A 305 -0.39 8.32 -21.93
N PHE A 306 0.02 7.04 -21.93
CA PHE A 306 0.96 6.50 -20.94
C PHE A 306 2.41 6.89 -21.24
N ILE A 307 2.84 6.80 -22.50
CA ILE A 307 4.21 7.16 -22.87
C ILE A 307 4.44 8.67 -22.88
N GLN A 308 3.43 9.47 -23.21
CA GLN A 308 3.50 10.92 -23.10
C GLN A 308 3.69 11.33 -21.63
N ARG A 309 2.87 10.80 -20.71
CA ARG A 309 3.04 11.04 -19.27
C ARG A 309 4.41 10.60 -18.75
N TRP A 310 4.92 9.47 -19.23
CA TRP A 310 6.25 9.00 -18.88
C TRP A 310 7.33 10.02 -19.25
N ILE A 311 7.26 10.59 -20.45
CA ILE A 311 8.18 11.65 -20.93
C ILE A 311 7.97 12.95 -20.15
N ASP A 312 6.72 13.38 -19.96
CA ASP A 312 6.37 14.62 -19.25
C ASP A 312 6.79 14.59 -17.78
N SER A 313 6.90 13.39 -17.19
CA SER A 313 7.43 13.17 -15.84
C SER A 313 8.96 13.29 -15.76
N GLY A 314 9.63 13.69 -16.85
CA GLY A 314 11.07 13.90 -16.91
C GLY A 314 11.90 12.64 -17.21
N ASN A 315 11.26 11.52 -17.58
CA ASN A 315 11.99 10.30 -17.92
C ASN A 315 12.54 10.37 -19.35
N ALA A 316 13.86 10.20 -19.49
CA ALA A 316 14.55 10.25 -20.79
C ALA A 316 14.80 8.86 -21.41
N THR A 317 14.24 7.79 -20.84
CA THR A 317 14.47 6.40 -21.27
C THR A 317 13.18 5.75 -21.77
N CYS A 318 13.32 4.75 -22.63
CA CYS A 318 12.22 3.92 -23.08
C CYS A 318 11.82 2.92 -21.99
N PRO A 319 10.54 2.84 -21.57
CA PRO A 319 10.11 1.98 -20.46
C PRO A 319 10.46 0.50 -20.62
N LYS A 320 10.30 -0.05 -21.82
CA LYS A 320 10.51 -1.48 -22.10
C LYS A 320 11.98 -1.84 -22.35
N THR A 321 12.73 -1.01 -23.10
CA THR A 321 14.12 -1.32 -23.47
C THR A 321 15.16 -0.68 -22.56
N GLN A 322 14.75 0.26 -21.70
CA GLN A 322 15.63 1.06 -20.84
C GLN A 322 16.70 1.88 -21.60
N GLN A 323 16.59 1.95 -22.94
CA GLN A 323 17.48 2.75 -23.78
C GLN A 323 17.08 4.23 -23.72
N LYS A 324 18.07 5.13 -23.81
CA LYS A 324 17.82 6.57 -23.86
C LYS A 324 17.07 6.92 -25.15
N LEU A 325 16.00 7.73 -25.03
CA LEU A 325 15.27 8.24 -26.18
C LEU A 325 16.11 9.31 -26.87
N GLU A 326 16.45 9.09 -28.15
CA GLU A 326 17.17 10.08 -28.97
C GLU A 326 16.33 11.32 -29.23
N ASN A 327 15.01 11.14 -29.34
CA ASN A 327 14.03 12.20 -29.44
C ASN A 327 12.70 11.77 -28.79
N TYR A 328 11.86 12.75 -28.46
CA TYR A 328 10.56 12.54 -27.81
C TYR A 328 9.39 12.50 -28.80
N THR A 329 9.67 12.28 -30.09
CA THR A 329 8.61 12.25 -31.09
C THR A 329 7.79 10.97 -30.96
N LEU A 330 6.46 11.11 -30.86
CA LEU A 330 5.53 10.00 -30.75
C LEU A 330 4.82 9.79 -32.09
N THR A 331 5.38 8.88 -32.90
CA THR A 331 4.88 8.58 -34.24
C THR A 331 3.66 7.66 -34.16
N PRO A 332 2.46 8.04 -34.65
CA PRO A 332 1.30 7.16 -34.57
C PRO A 332 1.48 5.87 -35.40
N ASN A 333 1.14 4.72 -34.81
CA ASN A 333 1.17 3.41 -35.47
C ASN A 333 -0.21 3.07 -36.04
N TYR A 334 -0.54 3.68 -37.18
CA TYR A 334 -1.83 3.49 -37.87
C TYR A 334 -2.13 2.02 -38.21
N VAL A 335 -1.08 1.25 -38.54
CA VAL A 335 -1.21 -0.17 -38.90
C VAL A 335 -1.65 -0.97 -37.68
N LEU A 336 -0.95 -0.83 -36.55
CA LEU A 336 -1.32 -1.56 -35.33
C LEU A 336 -2.70 -1.14 -34.81
N ARG A 337 -3.04 0.14 -34.90
CA ARG A 337 -4.38 0.61 -34.52
C ARG A 337 -5.48 -0.04 -35.38
N SER A 338 -5.26 -0.17 -36.69
CA SER A 338 -6.19 -0.86 -37.60
C SER A 338 -6.33 -2.34 -37.24
N LEU A 339 -5.22 -3.03 -36.95
CA LEU A 339 -5.21 -4.44 -36.55
C LEU A 339 -5.96 -4.67 -35.22
N ILE A 340 -5.71 -3.82 -34.22
CA ILE A 340 -6.41 -3.87 -32.93
C ILE A 340 -7.91 -3.62 -33.12
N THR A 341 -8.28 -2.67 -33.98
CA THR A 341 -9.68 -2.37 -34.29
C THR A 341 -10.39 -3.57 -34.93
N GLN A 342 -9.77 -4.20 -35.93
CA GLN A 342 -10.31 -5.39 -36.58
C GLN A 342 -10.43 -6.57 -35.60
N TRP A 343 -9.44 -6.74 -34.72
CA TRP A 343 -9.48 -7.76 -33.68
C TRP A 343 -10.62 -7.52 -32.68
N CYS A 344 -10.84 -6.28 -32.23
CA CYS A 344 -11.94 -5.95 -31.33
C CYS A 344 -13.31 -6.23 -31.96
N VAL A 345 -13.50 -5.86 -33.23
CA VAL A 345 -14.74 -6.13 -33.99
C VAL A 345 -14.97 -7.63 -34.11
N LYS A 346 -13.93 -8.41 -34.40
CA LYS A 346 -14.02 -9.87 -34.52
C LYS A 346 -14.38 -10.56 -33.20
N HIS A 347 -13.98 -9.98 -32.07
CA HIS A 347 -14.16 -10.54 -30.74
C HIS A 347 -15.28 -9.88 -29.91
N ASN A 348 -16.13 -9.03 -30.52
CA ASN A 348 -17.21 -8.28 -29.86
C ASN A 348 -16.76 -7.46 -28.64
N ILE A 349 -15.54 -6.92 -28.69
CA ILE A 349 -15.01 -6.04 -27.65
C ILE A 349 -15.40 -4.60 -28.00
N GLU A 350 -16.29 -4.00 -27.22
CA GLU A 350 -16.71 -2.60 -27.40
C GLU A 350 -15.52 -1.66 -27.18
N GLN A 351 -15.06 -1.02 -28.26
CA GLN A 351 -14.15 0.12 -28.14
C GLN A 351 -14.96 1.39 -27.81
N PRO A 352 -14.49 2.26 -26.90
CA PRO A 352 -15.23 3.44 -26.48
C PRO A 352 -15.22 4.54 -27.55
N THR A 353 -16.11 4.40 -28.54
CA THR A 353 -16.64 5.51 -29.34
C THR A 353 -17.48 6.41 -28.43
N GLY A 354 -17.16 7.71 -28.41
CA GLY A 354 -17.87 8.68 -27.59
C GLY A 354 -19.31 8.85 -28.05
N LEU A 355 -20.28 8.51 -27.19
CA LEU A 355 -21.66 8.92 -27.38
C LEU A 355 -21.88 10.31 -26.76
N THR A 356 -22.35 11.25 -27.58
CA THR A 356 -23.23 12.35 -27.17
C THR A 356 -24.38 12.41 -28.18
N ASN A 357 -25.62 12.33 -27.69
CA ASN A 357 -26.91 12.54 -28.38
C ASN A 357 -26.99 12.22 -29.89
N GLY A 358 -27.24 10.94 -30.21
CA GLY A 358 -28.08 10.56 -31.37
C GLY A 358 -27.60 10.85 -32.80
N LYS A 359 -26.34 11.27 -33.03
CA LYS A 359 -25.77 11.32 -34.40
C LYS A 359 -24.36 10.75 -34.45
N ILE A 360 -24.19 9.68 -35.23
CA ILE A 360 -22.92 9.02 -35.52
C ILE A 360 -22.03 10.00 -36.32
N LYS A 361 -21.00 10.58 -35.69
CA LYS A 361 -19.84 11.07 -36.45
C LYS A 361 -18.93 9.88 -36.72
N LYS A 362 -18.72 9.57 -38.01
CA LYS A 362 -17.64 8.68 -38.45
C LYS A 362 -16.33 9.25 -37.90
N SER A 363 -15.60 8.45 -37.13
CA SER A 363 -14.27 8.80 -36.64
C SER A 363 -13.32 8.92 -37.83
N ASP A 364 -12.91 10.14 -38.17
CA ASP A 364 -12.04 10.46 -39.32
C ASP A 364 -10.54 10.28 -39.03
N GLY A 365 -10.18 9.65 -37.90
CA GLY A 365 -8.79 9.40 -37.55
C GLY A 365 -8.01 10.65 -37.13
N SER A 366 -8.68 11.76 -36.83
CA SER A 366 -8.06 12.91 -36.19
C SER A 366 -7.79 12.66 -34.69
N PHE A 367 -6.65 13.17 -34.23
CA PHE A 367 -6.17 13.24 -32.85
C PHE A 367 -7.32 13.52 -31.87
N ARG A 368 -7.53 12.66 -30.85
CA ARG A 368 -8.46 12.98 -29.75
C ARG A 368 -7.94 14.23 -29.08
N ASP A 369 -8.65 15.35 -29.23
CA ASP A 369 -8.33 16.59 -28.56
C ASP A 369 -8.55 16.43 -27.05
N VAL A 370 -7.51 16.00 -26.34
CA VAL A 370 -7.48 15.92 -24.87
C VAL A 370 -7.88 17.28 -24.26
N SER A 371 -7.61 18.39 -24.95
CA SER A 371 -8.04 19.73 -24.56
C SER A 371 -9.56 19.88 -24.54
N GLY A 372 -10.28 19.23 -25.46
CA GLY A 372 -11.74 19.22 -25.51
C GLY A 372 -12.35 18.45 -24.34
N ASP A 373 -11.77 17.30 -23.99
CA ASP A 373 -12.20 16.51 -22.82
C ASP A 373 -11.90 17.25 -21.50
N ILE A 374 -10.74 17.91 -21.40
CA ILE A 374 -10.39 18.79 -20.27
C ILE A 374 -11.41 19.93 -20.13
N ALA A 375 -11.71 20.64 -21.24
CA ALA A 375 -12.66 21.75 -21.21
C ALA A 375 -14.08 21.29 -20.83
N ALA A 376 -14.51 20.12 -21.31
CA ALA A 376 -15.79 19.52 -20.94
C ALA A 376 -15.85 19.16 -19.45
N ILE A 377 -14.80 18.53 -18.92
CA ILE A 377 -14.71 18.19 -17.49
C ILE A 377 -14.69 19.46 -16.64
N GLN A 378 -13.90 20.48 -17.01
CA GLN A 378 -13.89 21.76 -16.32
C GLN A 378 -15.25 22.47 -16.35
N ALA A 379 -16.01 22.35 -17.44
CA ALA A 379 -17.37 22.85 -17.51
C ALA A 379 -18.31 22.09 -16.54
N LEU A 380 -18.19 20.76 -16.44
CA LEU A 380 -18.92 19.95 -15.47
C LEU A 380 -18.57 20.32 -14.02
N VAL A 381 -17.27 20.50 -13.72
CA VAL A 381 -16.81 20.89 -12.38
C VAL A 381 -17.37 22.25 -11.97
N ARG A 382 -17.45 23.21 -12.90
CA ARG A 382 -18.13 24.50 -12.66
C ARG A 382 -19.62 24.30 -12.35
N LYS A 383 -20.31 23.42 -13.07
CA LYS A 383 -21.72 23.10 -12.83
C LYS A 383 -21.99 22.40 -11.49
N LEU A 384 -21.02 21.67 -10.92
CA LEU A 384 -21.14 21.12 -9.56
C LEU A 384 -21.31 22.22 -8.49
N SER A 385 -20.83 23.43 -8.76
CA SER A 385 -20.94 24.58 -7.85
C SER A 385 -22.17 25.47 -8.14
N CYS A 386 -23.03 25.10 -9.09
CA CYS A 386 -24.22 25.88 -9.41
C CYS A 386 -25.24 25.94 -8.26
N ARG A 387 -26.04 27.02 -8.23
CA ARG A 387 -27.09 27.22 -7.22
C ARG A 387 -28.28 26.28 -7.39
N THR A 388 -28.58 25.84 -8.61
CA THR A 388 -29.71 24.96 -8.86
C THR A 388 -29.36 23.51 -8.48
N VAL A 389 -30.31 22.83 -7.81
CA VAL A 389 -30.12 21.42 -7.41
C VAL A 389 -30.06 20.51 -8.62
N GLU A 390 -30.85 20.81 -9.66
CA GLU A 390 -30.94 19.98 -10.87
C GLU A 390 -29.65 19.99 -11.70
N GLU A 391 -29.04 21.16 -11.95
CA GLU A 391 -27.77 21.24 -12.68
C GLU A 391 -26.64 20.55 -11.93
N ARG A 392 -26.62 20.71 -10.60
CA ARG A 392 -25.65 20.07 -9.71
C ARG A 392 -25.81 18.56 -9.74
N ARG A 393 -27.04 18.05 -9.66
CA ARG A 393 -27.35 16.62 -9.73
C ARG A 393 -26.92 16.03 -11.06
N ASN A 394 -27.27 16.68 -12.17
CA ASN A 394 -26.89 16.23 -13.51
C ASN A 394 -25.36 16.25 -13.69
N ALA A 395 -24.68 17.29 -13.21
CA ALA A 395 -23.22 17.36 -13.25
C ALA A 395 -22.57 16.24 -12.41
N ALA A 396 -23.09 15.95 -11.22
CA ALA A 396 -22.59 14.87 -10.38
C ALA A 396 -22.81 13.49 -11.02
N ALA A 397 -23.95 13.27 -11.67
CA ALA A 397 -24.24 12.04 -12.41
C ALA A 397 -23.29 11.85 -13.61
N GLU A 398 -22.99 12.92 -14.35
CA GLU A 398 -22.03 12.86 -15.45
C GLU A 398 -20.60 12.59 -14.97
N ILE A 399 -20.18 13.22 -13.86
CA ILE A 399 -18.87 12.94 -13.25
C ILE A 399 -18.77 11.49 -12.76
N ARG A 400 -19.85 10.94 -12.18
CA ARG A 400 -19.95 9.52 -11.81
C ARG A 400 -19.77 8.62 -13.04
N SER A 401 -20.46 8.94 -14.14
CA SER A 401 -20.35 8.20 -15.41
C SER A 401 -18.92 8.25 -15.98
N LEU A 402 -18.32 9.44 -16.07
CA LEU A 402 -16.98 9.62 -16.62
C LEU A 402 -15.91 8.91 -15.80
N SER A 403 -15.95 9.04 -14.47
CA SER A 403 -14.98 8.41 -13.56
C SER A 403 -15.03 6.88 -13.58
N LYS A 404 -16.17 6.27 -13.94
CA LYS A 404 -16.29 4.81 -14.11
C LYS A 404 -15.58 4.30 -15.36
N ARG A 405 -15.53 5.10 -16.44
CA ARG A 405 -15.15 4.65 -17.80
C ARG A 405 -13.66 4.45 -18.04
N SER A 406 -12.79 5.24 -17.40
CA SER A 406 -11.34 5.14 -17.62
C SER A 406 -10.53 5.76 -16.49
N THR A 407 -9.29 5.29 -16.34
CA THR A 407 -8.30 5.89 -15.43
C THR A 407 -7.95 7.32 -15.84
N ASP A 408 -7.87 7.61 -17.14
CA ASP A 408 -7.59 8.96 -17.65
C ASP A 408 -8.65 9.97 -17.22
N ASN A 409 -9.94 9.61 -17.27
CA ASN A 409 -11.01 10.47 -16.78
C ASN A 409 -10.87 10.73 -15.28
N ARG A 410 -10.49 9.71 -14.49
CA ARG A 410 -10.29 9.88 -13.04
C ARG A 410 -9.17 10.87 -12.73
N ILE A 411 -8.12 10.89 -13.55
CA ILE A 411 -7.01 11.85 -13.44
C ILE A 411 -7.49 13.24 -13.80
N LEU A 412 -8.09 13.41 -14.99
CA LEU A 412 -8.56 14.72 -15.47
C LEU A 412 -9.62 15.34 -14.54
N ILE A 413 -10.53 14.54 -13.99
CA ILE A 413 -11.53 15.00 -13.01
C ILE A 413 -10.86 15.50 -11.73
N ALA A 414 -9.86 14.77 -11.22
CA ALA A 414 -9.12 15.16 -10.03
C ALA A 414 -8.30 16.43 -10.27
N GLU A 415 -7.56 16.50 -11.37
CA GLU A 415 -6.75 17.66 -11.79
C GLU A 415 -7.59 18.90 -12.07
N SER A 416 -8.83 18.72 -12.54
CA SER A 416 -9.80 19.81 -12.72
C SER A 416 -10.38 20.34 -11.40
N GLY A 417 -9.95 19.83 -10.25
CA GLY A 417 -10.37 20.31 -8.93
C GLY A 417 -11.75 19.82 -8.49
N ALA A 418 -12.25 18.71 -9.03
CA ALA A 418 -13.58 18.20 -8.67
C ALA A 418 -13.65 17.67 -7.23
N ILE A 419 -12.55 17.13 -6.69
CA ILE A 419 -12.54 16.39 -5.41
C ILE A 419 -13.08 17.23 -4.24
N PRO A 420 -12.59 18.45 -3.95
CA PRO A 420 -13.11 19.25 -2.84
C PRO A 420 -14.61 19.58 -2.98
N ILE A 421 -15.07 19.81 -4.21
CA ILE A 421 -16.48 20.11 -4.49
C ILE A 421 -17.33 18.86 -4.23
N LEU A 422 -16.91 17.70 -4.74
CA LEU A 422 -17.60 16.42 -4.49
C LEU A 422 -17.66 16.08 -2.99
N VAL A 423 -16.58 16.36 -2.24
CA VAL A 423 -16.57 16.17 -0.78
C VAL A 423 -17.60 17.06 -0.08
N ASN A 424 -17.73 18.31 -0.51
CA ASN A 424 -18.77 19.22 0.00
C ASN A 424 -20.19 18.74 -0.36
N LEU A 425 -20.35 18.09 -1.52
CA LEU A 425 -21.64 17.52 -1.92
C LEU A 425 -22.06 16.29 -1.09
N LEU A 426 -21.18 15.69 -0.31
CA LEU A 426 -21.56 14.57 0.59
C LEU A 426 -22.51 15.00 1.71
N THR A 427 -22.55 16.29 2.06
CA THR A 427 -23.42 16.81 3.13
C THR A 427 -24.70 17.46 2.59
N THR A 428 -25.01 17.29 1.31
CA THR A 428 -26.26 17.79 0.70
C THR A 428 -27.48 16.99 1.19
N GLU A 429 -28.65 17.63 1.24
CA GLU A 429 -29.92 16.97 1.56
C GLU A 429 -30.52 16.24 0.34
N ASP A 430 -30.13 16.61 -0.88
CA ASP A 430 -30.56 15.91 -2.10
C ASP A 430 -29.91 14.52 -2.22
N VAL A 431 -30.68 13.48 -1.88
CA VAL A 431 -30.23 12.08 -1.84
C VAL A 431 -29.51 11.66 -3.12
N LEU A 432 -30.08 11.99 -4.30
CA LEU A 432 -29.50 11.62 -5.59
C LEU A 432 -28.14 12.31 -5.83
N THR A 433 -28.00 13.58 -5.45
CA THR A 433 -26.71 14.27 -5.55
C THR A 433 -25.68 13.68 -4.58
N GLN A 434 -26.08 13.34 -3.35
CA GLN A 434 -25.20 12.70 -2.36
C GLN A 434 -24.71 11.33 -2.86
N GLU A 435 -25.60 10.50 -3.41
CA GLU A 435 -25.27 9.21 -4.02
C GLU A 435 -24.29 9.36 -5.17
N ASN A 436 -24.57 10.29 -6.10
CA ASN A 436 -23.67 10.55 -7.21
C ASN A 436 -22.29 11.05 -6.76
N ALA A 437 -22.25 11.89 -5.72
CA ALA A 437 -21.01 12.39 -5.15
C ALA A 437 -20.17 11.28 -4.51
N VAL A 438 -20.76 10.45 -3.63
CA VAL A 438 -20.03 9.37 -2.96
C VAL A 438 -19.54 8.32 -3.96
N THR A 439 -20.34 7.95 -4.96
CA THR A 439 -19.89 7.00 -5.99
C THR A 439 -18.82 7.61 -6.91
N SER A 440 -18.88 8.90 -7.19
CA SER A 440 -17.79 9.58 -7.92
C SER A 440 -16.49 9.51 -7.13
N ILE A 441 -16.52 9.79 -5.82
CA ILE A 441 -15.32 9.70 -4.96
C ILE A 441 -14.80 8.26 -4.90
N LEU A 442 -15.67 7.24 -4.80
CA LEU A 442 -15.29 5.84 -4.90
C LEU A 442 -14.55 5.54 -6.21
N ASN A 443 -15.12 5.95 -7.35
CA ASN A 443 -14.49 5.70 -8.65
C ASN A 443 -13.13 6.40 -8.75
N LEU A 444 -13.01 7.63 -8.23
CA LEU A 444 -11.76 8.38 -8.19
C LEU A 444 -10.72 7.71 -7.29
N SER A 445 -11.12 7.12 -6.16
CA SER A 445 -10.21 6.47 -5.21
C SER A 445 -9.61 5.17 -5.72
N ILE A 446 -10.16 4.57 -6.78
CA ILE A 446 -9.56 3.39 -7.44
C ILE A 446 -8.16 3.72 -7.98
N TYR A 447 -7.91 4.98 -8.37
CA TYR A 447 -6.58 5.42 -8.78
C TYR A 447 -5.75 5.88 -7.57
N GLU A 448 -4.60 5.26 -7.34
CA GLU A 448 -3.78 5.44 -6.13
C GLU A 448 -3.41 6.91 -5.86
N ASN A 449 -2.99 7.65 -6.89
CA ASN A 449 -2.56 9.04 -6.72
C ASN A 449 -3.72 9.97 -6.29
N ASN A 450 -4.97 9.61 -6.60
CA ASN A 450 -6.13 10.38 -6.17
C ASN A 450 -6.45 10.18 -4.69
N LYS A 451 -6.06 9.06 -4.07
CA LYS A 451 -6.35 8.78 -2.64
C LYS A 451 -5.77 9.87 -1.75
N GLY A 452 -4.53 10.31 -2.03
CA GLY A 452 -3.90 11.42 -1.31
C GLY A 452 -4.70 12.72 -1.41
N LEU A 453 -5.19 13.05 -2.61
CA LEU A 453 -6.01 14.25 -2.83
C LEU A 453 -7.36 14.16 -2.10
N ILE A 454 -8.00 12.99 -2.09
CA ILE A 454 -9.25 12.75 -1.35
C ILE A 454 -9.04 12.91 0.16
N MET A 455 -7.93 12.38 0.69
CA MET A 455 -7.58 12.53 2.11
C MET A 455 -7.29 13.99 2.47
N LEU A 456 -6.52 14.71 1.62
CA LEU A 456 -6.21 16.13 1.81
C LEU A 456 -7.45 17.03 1.75
N ALA A 457 -8.45 16.65 0.96
CA ALA A 457 -9.73 17.35 0.89
C ALA A 457 -10.61 17.13 2.15
N GLY A 458 -10.15 16.36 3.14
CA GLY A 458 -10.89 16.13 4.37
C GLY A 458 -12.14 15.27 4.17
N ALA A 459 -12.13 14.33 3.23
CA ALA A 459 -13.31 13.54 2.86
C ALA A 459 -13.83 12.62 3.98
N ILE A 460 -12.96 12.16 4.88
CA ILE A 460 -13.29 11.07 5.83
C ILE A 460 -14.49 11.38 6.73
N PRO A 461 -14.59 12.52 7.44
CA PRO A 461 -15.76 12.82 8.27
C PRO A 461 -17.07 12.83 7.48
N SER A 462 -17.07 13.41 6.28
CA SER A 462 -18.25 13.46 5.40
C SER A 462 -18.65 12.07 4.89
N ILE A 463 -17.68 11.23 4.51
CA ILE A 463 -17.94 9.84 4.11
C ILE A 463 -18.54 9.04 5.27
N VAL A 464 -18.02 9.23 6.50
CA VAL A 464 -18.57 8.58 7.71
C VAL A 464 -20.00 9.06 7.99
N GLN A 465 -20.31 10.33 7.75
CA GLN A 465 -21.67 10.85 7.89
C GLN A 465 -22.63 10.18 6.87
N VAL A 466 -22.21 10.03 5.62
CA VAL A 466 -22.98 9.31 4.59
C VAL A 466 -23.16 7.84 4.97
N LEU A 467 -22.13 7.19 5.52
CA LEU A 467 -22.21 5.80 5.98
C LEU A 467 -23.26 5.59 7.10
N ARG A 468 -23.47 6.59 7.96
CA ARG A 468 -24.46 6.54 9.04
C ARG A 468 -25.88 6.84 8.53
N ASN A 469 -26.02 7.93 7.77
CA ASN A 469 -27.32 8.56 7.55
C ASN A 469 -27.79 8.57 6.09
N GLY A 470 -26.96 8.09 5.15
CA GLY A 470 -27.30 8.04 3.72
C GLY A 470 -28.32 6.97 3.38
N SER A 471 -28.77 6.97 2.12
CA SER A 471 -29.53 5.86 1.55
C SER A 471 -28.73 4.55 1.59
N MET A 472 -29.37 3.40 1.42
CA MET A 472 -28.66 2.12 1.40
C MET A 472 -27.57 2.08 0.32
N GLU A 473 -27.83 2.60 -0.89
CA GLU A 473 -26.81 2.71 -1.94
C GLU A 473 -25.67 3.65 -1.53
N ALA A 474 -25.97 4.79 -0.92
CA ALA A 474 -24.95 5.74 -0.48
C ALA A 474 -24.06 5.13 0.62
N ARG A 475 -24.65 4.40 1.57
CA ARG A 475 -23.95 3.71 2.67
C ARG A 475 -23.04 2.60 2.14
N GLU A 476 -23.51 1.79 1.19
CA GLU A 476 -22.72 0.77 0.48
C GLU A 476 -21.50 1.40 -0.21
N ASN A 477 -21.73 2.45 -1.02
CA ASN A 477 -20.66 3.14 -1.71
C ASN A 477 -19.69 3.85 -0.74
N ALA A 478 -20.17 4.37 0.38
CA ALA A 478 -19.33 4.93 1.44
C ALA A 478 -18.42 3.86 2.07
N ALA A 479 -18.96 2.69 2.39
CA ALA A 479 -18.18 1.56 2.91
C ALA A 479 -17.09 1.10 1.91
N ALA A 480 -17.46 0.96 0.63
CA ALA A 480 -16.51 0.64 -0.43
C ALA A 480 -15.42 1.73 -0.62
N THR A 481 -15.79 3.00 -0.45
CA THR A 481 -14.82 4.12 -0.52
C THR A 481 -13.82 4.04 0.63
N LEU A 482 -14.29 3.81 1.85
CA LEU A 482 -13.43 3.64 3.02
C LEU A 482 -12.48 2.44 2.86
N PHE A 483 -12.98 1.31 2.32
CA PHE A 483 -12.14 0.19 1.96
C PHE A 483 -11.03 0.60 0.96
N SER A 484 -11.40 1.22 -0.17
CA SER A 484 -10.45 1.65 -1.21
C SER A 484 -9.36 2.58 -0.66
N LEU A 485 -9.74 3.55 0.18
CA LEU A 485 -8.79 4.47 0.83
C LEU A 485 -7.91 3.76 1.86
N SER A 486 -8.44 2.79 2.60
CA SER A 486 -7.71 2.04 3.62
C SER A 486 -6.64 1.09 3.06
N LEU A 487 -6.61 0.84 1.75
CA LEU A 487 -5.51 0.12 1.11
C LEU A 487 -4.16 0.85 1.31
N GLY A 488 -4.17 2.18 1.47
CA GLY A 488 -3.02 2.91 2.00
C GLY A 488 -2.91 2.71 3.52
N ASP A 489 -1.82 2.11 3.99
CA ASP A 489 -1.64 1.79 5.42
C ASP A 489 -1.75 3.01 6.35
N GLU A 490 -1.23 4.16 5.93
CA GLU A 490 -1.30 5.42 6.67
C GLU A 490 -2.75 5.89 6.85
N ASN A 491 -3.63 5.60 5.89
CA ASN A 491 -5.04 5.99 5.95
C ASN A 491 -5.82 5.18 6.97
N LYS A 492 -5.40 3.94 7.28
CA LYS A 492 -6.09 3.06 8.26
C LYS A 492 -6.19 3.71 9.64
N ILE A 493 -5.17 4.48 10.04
CA ILE A 493 -5.12 5.18 11.32
C ILE A 493 -6.18 6.30 11.35
N ILE A 494 -6.21 7.13 10.32
CA ILE A 494 -7.12 8.29 10.21
C ILE A 494 -8.57 7.81 10.11
N ILE A 495 -8.83 6.79 9.28
CA ILE A 495 -10.17 6.22 9.10
C ILE A 495 -10.65 5.54 10.40
N GLY A 496 -9.77 4.82 11.09
CA GLY A 496 -10.12 4.22 12.39
C GLY A 496 -10.42 5.26 13.47
N ALA A 497 -9.72 6.40 13.43
CA ALA A 497 -9.91 7.51 14.37
C ALA A 497 -11.18 8.33 14.15
N SER A 498 -11.77 8.30 12.95
CA SER A 498 -12.90 9.16 12.56
C SER A 498 -14.29 8.63 12.98
N GLY A 499 -14.35 7.50 13.67
CA GLY A 499 -15.62 6.85 14.03
C GLY A 499 -16.26 6.10 12.85
N ALA A 500 -15.48 5.75 11.83
CA ALA A 500 -15.91 4.88 10.73
C ALA A 500 -16.26 3.47 11.22
N ILE A 501 -15.47 2.91 12.14
CA ILE A 501 -15.60 1.52 12.61
C ILE A 501 -16.99 1.24 13.21
N PRO A 502 -17.53 2.03 14.15
CA PRO A 502 -18.91 1.84 14.64
C PRO A 502 -19.96 1.85 13.53
N ALA A 503 -19.87 2.78 12.57
CA ALA A 503 -20.82 2.89 11.47
C ALA A 503 -20.75 1.70 10.50
N LEU A 504 -19.54 1.15 10.29
CA LEU A 504 -19.34 -0.07 9.51
C LEU A 504 -19.91 -1.30 10.25
N VAL A 505 -19.76 -1.39 11.57
CA VAL A 505 -20.35 -2.47 12.37
C VAL A 505 -21.87 -2.42 12.31
N GLU A 506 -22.47 -1.23 12.36
CA GLU A 506 -23.91 -1.05 12.18
C GLU A 506 -24.37 -1.53 10.78
N LEU A 507 -23.65 -1.13 9.71
CA LEU A 507 -23.95 -1.58 8.35
C LEU A 507 -23.78 -3.10 8.20
N LEU A 508 -22.81 -3.71 8.90
CA LEU A 508 -22.63 -5.16 8.93
C LEU A 508 -23.84 -5.89 9.56
N GLN A 509 -24.52 -5.26 10.52
CA GLN A 509 -25.68 -5.84 11.21
C GLN A 509 -26.99 -5.63 10.42
N SER A 510 -27.24 -4.40 9.95
CA SER A 510 -28.53 -3.99 9.39
C SER A 510 -28.52 -3.78 7.87
N GLY A 511 -27.38 -3.95 7.22
CA GLY A 511 -27.21 -3.67 5.79
C GLY A 511 -27.90 -4.66 4.85
N SER A 512 -27.98 -4.28 3.57
CA SER A 512 -28.27 -5.21 2.48
C SER A 512 -27.17 -6.26 2.38
N THR A 513 -27.37 -7.33 1.61
CA THR A 513 -26.31 -8.33 1.36
C THR A 513 -25.04 -7.68 0.80
N ARG A 514 -25.18 -6.67 -0.07
CA ARG A 514 -24.05 -5.89 -0.59
C ARG A 514 -23.42 -5.02 0.49
N GLY A 515 -24.23 -4.29 1.25
CA GLY A 515 -23.75 -3.42 2.33
C GLY A 515 -22.99 -4.17 3.42
N LYS A 516 -23.46 -5.37 3.79
CA LYS A 516 -22.75 -6.24 4.73
C LYS A 516 -21.41 -6.70 4.17
N LYS A 517 -21.34 -7.09 2.90
CA LYS A 517 -20.07 -7.45 2.23
C LYS A 517 -19.09 -6.28 2.18
N ASP A 518 -19.54 -5.11 1.71
CA ASP A 518 -18.71 -3.91 1.63
C ASP A 518 -18.21 -3.49 3.04
N ALA A 519 -19.07 -3.56 4.06
CA ALA A 519 -18.70 -3.31 5.45
C ALA A 519 -17.69 -4.33 5.98
N ALA A 520 -17.90 -5.62 5.73
CA ALA A 520 -17.01 -6.69 6.14
C ALA A 520 -15.61 -6.52 5.54
N THR A 521 -15.52 -6.25 4.24
CA THR A 521 -14.24 -6.02 3.55
C THR A 521 -13.52 -4.77 4.08
N ALA A 522 -14.25 -3.69 4.32
CA ALA A 522 -13.68 -2.48 4.95
C ALA A 522 -13.17 -2.75 6.37
N LEU A 523 -13.96 -3.43 7.21
CA LEU A 523 -13.59 -3.78 8.58
C LEU A 523 -12.39 -4.71 8.63
N PHE A 524 -12.35 -5.73 7.77
CA PHE A 524 -11.21 -6.63 7.64
C PHE A 524 -9.92 -5.84 7.40
N ASN A 525 -9.89 -4.99 6.36
CA ASN A 525 -8.69 -4.26 5.98
C ASN A 525 -8.30 -3.19 7.02
N LEU A 526 -9.28 -2.52 7.64
CA LEU A 526 -9.02 -1.56 8.72
C LEU A 526 -8.44 -2.24 9.97
N CYS A 527 -8.92 -3.44 10.31
CA CYS A 527 -8.48 -4.19 11.50
C CYS A 527 -7.15 -4.93 11.30
N ILE A 528 -6.57 -4.95 10.10
CA ILE A 528 -5.17 -5.34 9.91
C ILE A 528 -4.26 -4.42 10.77
N TYR A 529 -4.63 -3.14 10.91
CA TYR A 529 -3.95 -2.24 11.83
C TYR A 529 -4.39 -2.49 13.28
N GLN A 530 -3.42 -2.76 14.17
CA GLN A 530 -3.66 -3.13 15.56
C GLN A 530 -4.50 -2.13 16.33
N GLY A 531 -4.22 -0.82 16.18
CA GLY A 531 -4.95 0.24 16.89
C GLY A 531 -6.43 0.32 16.54
N ASN A 532 -6.89 -0.38 15.49
CA ASN A 532 -8.29 -0.47 15.11
C ASN A 532 -9.01 -1.68 15.71
N LYS A 533 -8.30 -2.72 16.16
CA LYS A 533 -8.92 -3.94 16.71
C LYS A 533 -9.68 -3.64 18.00
N GLY A 534 -9.07 -2.95 18.97
CA GLY A 534 -9.77 -2.51 20.19
C GLY A 534 -10.92 -1.54 19.91
N ARG A 535 -10.82 -0.70 18.86
CA ARG A 535 -11.94 0.16 18.42
C ARG A 535 -13.11 -0.68 17.89
N ALA A 536 -12.82 -1.73 17.13
CA ALA A 536 -13.84 -2.64 16.61
C ALA A 536 -14.51 -3.46 17.72
N VAL A 537 -13.75 -3.94 18.70
CA VAL A 537 -14.30 -4.64 19.87
C VAL A 537 -15.25 -3.74 20.65
N ARG A 538 -14.85 -2.51 20.99
CA ARG A 538 -15.71 -1.54 21.67
C ARG A 538 -16.94 -1.13 20.86
N ALA A 539 -16.86 -1.21 19.52
CA ALA A 539 -18.01 -1.01 18.63
C ALA A 539 -18.98 -2.20 18.58
N GLY A 540 -18.70 -3.30 19.29
CA GLY A 540 -19.59 -4.46 19.35
C GLY A 540 -19.41 -5.45 18.19
N ILE A 541 -18.28 -5.41 17.46
CA ILE A 541 -18.07 -6.26 16.29
C ILE A 541 -18.18 -7.76 16.60
N ILE A 542 -17.76 -8.22 17.79
CA ILE A 542 -17.79 -9.64 18.15
C ILE A 542 -19.22 -10.19 18.18
N SER A 543 -20.17 -9.41 18.72
CA SER A 543 -21.59 -9.79 18.74
C SER A 543 -22.17 -9.82 17.32
N ALA A 544 -21.80 -8.86 16.47
CA ALA A 544 -22.20 -8.85 15.06
C ALA A 544 -21.70 -10.09 14.32
N LEU A 545 -20.41 -10.42 14.45
CA LEU A 545 -19.80 -11.58 13.81
C LEU A 545 -20.41 -12.89 14.33
N LEU A 546 -20.64 -13.02 15.64
CA LEU A 546 -21.27 -14.22 16.20
C LEU A 546 -22.67 -14.43 15.64
N LYS A 547 -23.49 -13.39 15.59
CA LYS A 547 -24.82 -13.46 14.96
C LYS A 547 -24.72 -13.92 13.52
N MET A 548 -23.71 -13.46 12.79
CA MET A 548 -23.48 -13.88 11.40
C MET A 548 -23.09 -15.34 11.26
N LEU A 549 -22.34 -15.91 12.22
CA LEU A 549 -21.96 -17.32 12.23
C LEU A 549 -23.12 -18.26 12.60
N THR A 550 -24.06 -17.79 13.41
CA THR A 550 -25.16 -18.62 13.94
C THR A 550 -26.46 -18.52 13.16
N ASP A 551 -26.61 -17.53 12.29
CA ASP A 551 -27.82 -17.32 11.50
C ASP A 551 -27.84 -18.27 10.28
N PRO A 552 -28.76 -19.26 10.23
CA PRO A 552 -28.82 -20.23 9.14
C PRO A 552 -29.15 -19.60 7.78
N SER A 553 -29.77 -18.42 7.79
CA SER A 553 -30.13 -17.68 6.57
C SER A 553 -28.99 -16.83 6.02
N ASN A 554 -27.86 -16.77 6.73
CA ASN A 554 -26.76 -15.87 6.40
C ASN A 554 -25.64 -16.58 5.62
N CYS A 555 -25.30 -16.05 4.45
CA CYS A 555 -24.25 -16.59 3.59
C CYS A 555 -22.84 -16.06 3.90
N MET A 556 -22.66 -15.26 4.96
CA MET A 556 -21.42 -14.54 5.25
C MET A 556 -20.53 -15.17 6.35
N VAL A 557 -20.53 -16.50 6.43
CA VAL A 557 -19.74 -17.24 7.44
C VAL A 557 -18.24 -17.03 7.20
N ASP A 558 -17.79 -17.02 5.95
CA ASP A 558 -16.38 -16.83 5.59
C ASP A 558 -15.86 -15.44 5.98
N GLU A 559 -16.61 -14.39 5.66
CA GLU A 559 -16.30 -13.02 6.02
C GLU A 559 -16.27 -12.85 7.55
N ALA A 560 -17.22 -13.45 8.26
CA ALA A 560 -17.26 -13.38 9.71
C ALA A 560 -16.03 -14.05 10.36
N LEU A 561 -15.66 -15.24 9.91
CA LEU A 561 -14.49 -15.97 10.40
C LEU A 561 -13.17 -15.26 10.05
N THR A 562 -13.05 -14.68 8.86
CA THR A 562 -11.83 -13.97 8.46
C THR A 562 -11.60 -12.71 9.28
N ILE A 563 -12.62 -11.91 9.55
CA ILE A 563 -12.53 -10.74 10.44
C ILE A 563 -12.20 -11.20 11.87
N MET A 564 -12.90 -12.22 12.37
CA MET A 564 -12.66 -12.73 13.73
C MET A 564 -11.24 -13.26 13.90
N SER A 565 -10.67 -13.93 12.89
CA SER A 565 -9.29 -14.39 12.86
C SER A 565 -8.28 -13.23 12.95
N VAL A 566 -8.53 -12.12 12.24
CA VAL A 566 -7.70 -10.91 12.36
C VAL A 566 -7.79 -10.31 13.76
N LEU A 567 -8.99 -10.26 14.34
CA LEU A 567 -9.21 -9.71 15.68
C LEU A 567 -8.58 -10.59 16.77
N ALA A 568 -8.59 -11.92 16.62
CA ALA A 568 -8.13 -12.88 17.63
C ALA A 568 -6.64 -12.77 17.99
N SER A 569 -5.86 -11.93 17.32
CA SER A 569 -4.49 -11.59 17.73
C SER A 569 -4.42 -10.50 18.80
N HIS A 570 -5.50 -9.74 19.04
CA HIS A 570 -5.54 -8.66 20.06
C HIS A 570 -6.14 -9.15 21.38
N HIS A 571 -5.51 -8.83 22.52
CA HIS A 571 -5.94 -9.32 23.83
C HIS A 571 -7.41 -9.00 24.16
N GLU A 572 -7.85 -7.74 24.00
CA GLU A 572 -9.24 -7.33 24.26
C GLU A 572 -10.24 -8.11 23.39
N ALA A 573 -9.87 -8.45 22.15
CA ALA A 573 -10.72 -9.22 21.26
C ALA A 573 -10.79 -10.68 21.69
N LYS A 574 -9.68 -11.30 22.13
CA LYS A 574 -9.67 -12.67 22.67
C LYS A 574 -10.66 -12.79 23.83
N VAL A 575 -10.56 -11.88 24.80
CA VAL A 575 -11.46 -11.83 25.97
C VAL A 575 -12.92 -11.69 25.53
N ALA A 576 -13.20 -10.78 24.59
CA ALA A 576 -14.55 -10.58 24.08
C ALA A 576 -15.10 -11.80 23.31
N ILE A 577 -14.28 -12.49 22.52
CA ILE A 577 -14.66 -13.70 21.77
C ILE A 577 -15.03 -14.85 22.72
N VAL A 578 -14.22 -15.07 23.76
CA VAL A 578 -14.49 -16.09 24.79
C VAL A 578 -15.75 -15.75 25.58
N LYS A 579 -15.89 -14.50 26.04
CA LYS A 579 -17.07 -14.03 26.78
C LYS A 579 -18.36 -14.13 25.97
N ALA A 580 -18.28 -14.01 24.65
CA ALA A 580 -19.42 -14.17 23.74
C ALA A 580 -19.82 -15.64 23.48
N SER A 581 -19.20 -16.62 24.16
CA SER A 581 -19.48 -18.05 23.96
C SER A 581 -19.27 -18.51 22.51
N THR A 582 -18.21 -18.00 21.87
CA THR A 582 -17.92 -18.30 20.46
C THR A 582 -17.26 -19.68 20.27
N ILE A 583 -16.58 -20.21 21.30
CA ILE A 583 -15.85 -21.48 21.24
C ILE A 583 -16.72 -22.66 20.77
N PRO A 584 -17.93 -22.91 21.34
CA PRO A 584 -18.81 -23.98 20.85
C PRO A 584 -19.16 -23.85 19.37
N VAL A 585 -19.42 -22.63 18.88
CA VAL A 585 -19.75 -22.37 17.47
C VAL A 585 -18.56 -22.69 16.56
N LEU A 586 -17.34 -22.33 16.98
CA LEU A 586 -16.12 -22.67 16.22
C LEU A 586 -15.90 -24.18 16.15
N ILE A 587 -16.16 -24.91 17.24
CA ILE A 587 -16.04 -26.37 17.26
C ILE A 587 -17.09 -27.02 16.35
N ASP A 588 -18.31 -26.49 16.31
CA ASP A 588 -19.33 -26.97 15.39
C ASP A 588 -18.92 -26.76 13.93
N LEU A 589 -18.41 -25.57 13.59
CA LEU A 589 -17.86 -25.26 12.27
C LEU A 589 -16.65 -26.14 11.88
N LEU A 590 -15.87 -26.63 12.84
CA LEU A 590 -14.82 -27.63 12.55
C LEU A 590 -15.40 -28.97 12.08
N ARG A 591 -16.58 -29.35 12.58
CA ARG A 591 -17.25 -30.61 12.21
C ARG A 591 -17.96 -30.45 10.87
N THR A 592 -18.78 -29.43 10.72
CA THR A 592 -19.76 -29.28 9.63
C THR A 592 -19.36 -28.30 8.54
N GLY A 593 -18.42 -27.38 8.81
CA GLY A 593 -18.08 -26.29 7.89
C GLY A 593 -17.27 -26.70 6.66
N LEU A 594 -17.19 -25.81 5.67
CA LEU A 594 -16.34 -25.97 4.49
C LEU A 594 -14.84 -25.92 4.85
N PRO A 595 -13.93 -26.42 3.99
CA PRO A 595 -12.50 -26.44 4.30
C PRO A 595 -11.91 -25.09 4.75
N ARG A 596 -12.36 -23.99 4.12
CA ARG A 596 -11.96 -22.63 4.49
C ARG A 596 -12.48 -22.22 5.87
N ASN A 597 -13.72 -22.59 6.20
CA ASN A 597 -14.29 -22.33 7.52
C ASN A 597 -13.52 -23.11 8.60
N LYS A 598 -13.24 -24.40 8.37
CA LYS A 598 -12.47 -25.25 9.30
C LYS A 598 -11.09 -24.67 9.57
N GLU A 599 -10.41 -24.19 8.53
CA GLU A 599 -9.08 -23.56 8.67
C GLU A 599 -9.14 -22.29 9.53
N ASN A 600 -10.09 -21.40 9.26
CA ASN A 600 -10.22 -20.14 10.02
C ASN A 600 -10.68 -20.39 11.46
N ALA A 601 -11.63 -21.31 11.67
CA ALA A 601 -12.08 -21.71 13.01
C ALA A 601 -10.91 -22.27 13.83
N THR A 602 -10.08 -23.14 13.23
CA THR A 602 -8.87 -23.65 13.89
C THR A 602 -7.88 -22.54 14.21
N ALA A 603 -7.71 -21.56 13.31
CA ALA A 603 -6.81 -20.42 13.54
C ALA A 603 -7.26 -19.57 14.73
N ILE A 604 -8.56 -19.30 14.84
CA ILE A 604 -9.13 -18.55 15.96
C ILE A 604 -8.95 -19.35 17.25
N LEU A 605 -9.32 -20.64 17.28
CA LEU A 605 -9.15 -21.50 18.46
C LEU A 605 -7.69 -21.58 18.91
N LEU A 606 -6.75 -21.72 17.98
CA LEU A 606 -5.33 -21.70 18.29
C LEU A 606 -4.91 -20.36 18.92
N ALA A 607 -5.36 -19.23 18.37
CA ALA A 607 -5.04 -17.90 18.91
C ALA A 607 -5.62 -17.66 20.33
N LEU A 608 -6.80 -18.21 20.62
CA LEU A 608 -7.43 -18.15 21.94
C LEU A 608 -6.77 -19.09 22.96
N CYS A 609 -6.22 -20.20 22.52
CA CYS A 609 -5.64 -21.24 23.38
C CYS A 609 -4.13 -21.09 23.58
N LYS A 610 -3.44 -20.38 22.69
CA LYS A 610 -1.99 -20.14 22.79
C LYS A 610 -1.72 -19.33 24.06
N ARG A 611 -1.24 -20.03 25.11
CA ARG A 611 -0.98 -19.54 26.47
C ARG A 611 -2.22 -19.36 27.37
N ASP A 612 -3.31 -20.07 27.09
CA ASP A 612 -4.51 -20.08 27.94
C ASP A 612 -4.95 -21.52 28.24
N SER A 613 -4.64 -22.01 29.45
CA SER A 613 -4.94 -23.38 29.90
C SER A 613 -6.43 -23.63 30.07
N ASP A 614 -7.20 -22.60 30.43
CA ASP A 614 -8.64 -22.73 30.69
C ASP A 614 -9.39 -22.88 29.37
N ASN A 615 -9.01 -22.11 28.35
CA ASN A 615 -9.53 -22.27 27.00
C ASN A 615 -9.14 -23.64 26.40
N LEU A 616 -7.90 -24.11 26.63
CA LEU A 616 -7.46 -25.44 26.21
C LEU A 616 -8.29 -26.55 26.87
N ALA A 617 -8.50 -26.49 28.19
CA ALA A 617 -9.36 -27.43 28.91
C ALA A 617 -10.81 -27.37 28.41
N CYS A 618 -11.31 -26.17 28.11
CA CYS A 618 -12.65 -25.94 27.58
C CYS A 618 -12.84 -26.63 26.22
N ILE A 619 -11.94 -26.42 25.24
CA ILE A 619 -12.06 -27.05 23.92
C ILE A 619 -11.90 -28.58 23.99
N SER A 620 -11.09 -29.07 24.92
CA SER A 620 -10.91 -30.51 25.18
C SER A 620 -12.23 -31.13 25.65
N ARG A 621 -12.87 -30.52 26.67
CA ARG A 621 -14.16 -30.95 27.22
C ARG A 621 -15.29 -30.88 26.19
N LEU A 622 -15.25 -29.91 25.28
CA LEU A 622 -16.23 -29.76 24.19
C LEU A 622 -15.98 -30.70 23.00
N GLY A 623 -14.99 -31.59 23.08
CA GLY A 623 -14.74 -32.62 22.09
C GLY A 623 -14.10 -32.10 20.79
N ALA A 624 -13.22 -31.10 20.87
CA ALA A 624 -12.50 -30.58 19.70
C ALA A 624 -11.43 -31.54 19.16
N VAL A 625 -10.96 -32.52 19.96
CA VAL A 625 -9.84 -33.42 19.61
C VAL A 625 -10.10 -34.22 18.33
N ILE A 626 -11.31 -34.75 18.17
CA ILE A 626 -11.70 -35.58 17.01
C ILE A 626 -11.64 -34.76 15.71
N PRO A 627 -12.40 -33.64 15.56
CA PRO A 627 -12.38 -32.86 14.33
C PRO A 627 -11.00 -32.22 14.04
N LEU A 628 -10.22 -31.87 15.08
CA LEU A 628 -8.84 -31.42 14.89
C LEU A 628 -7.92 -32.53 14.36
N THR A 629 -8.07 -33.76 14.84
CA THR A 629 -7.29 -34.91 14.36
C THR A 629 -7.63 -35.26 12.91
N GLU A 630 -8.91 -35.17 12.54
CA GLU A 630 -9.34 -35.32 11.16
C GLU A 630 -8.73 -34.23 10.27
N LEU A 631 -8.84 -32.96 10.68
CA LEU A 631 -8.31 -31.82 9.93
C LEU A 631 -6.79 -31.87 9.78
N ALA A 632 -6.05 -32.38 10.77
CA ALA A 632 -4.61 -32.61 10.69
C ALA A 632 -4.22 -33.65 9.63
N LYS A 633 -5.14 -34.57 9.27
CA LYS A 633 -4.91 -35.60 8.24
C LYS A 633 -5.37 -35.16 6.86
N SER A 634 -6.56 -34.57 6.76
CA SER A 634 -7.25 -34.32 5.48
C SER A 634 -7.38 -32.85 5.09
N GLY A 635 -7.00 -31.91 5.97
CA GLY A 635 -7.17 -30.47 5.73
C GLY A 635 -6.22 -29.87 4.67
N THR A 636 -6.39 -28.57 4.40
CA THR A 636 -5.39 -27.78 3.65
C THR A 636 -4.05 -27.79 4.39
N GLU A 637 -2.95 -27.57 3.68
CA GLU A 637 -1.62 -27.54 4.32
C GLU A 637 -1.55 -26.55 5.50
N ARG A 638 -2.22 -25.40 5.36
CA ARG A 638 -2.32 -24.41 6.44
C ARG A 638 -3.22 -24.87 7.58
N ALA A 639 -4.34 -25.53 7.29
CA ALA A 639 -5.20 -26.13 8.31
C ALA A 639 -4.49 -27.23 9.09
N LYS A 640 -3.75 -28.11 8.39
CA LYS A 640 -2.96 -29.19 9.00
C LYS A 640 -1.97 -28.66 10.02
N ARG A 641 -1.14 -27.67 9.63
CA ARG A 641 -0.16 -27.06 10.55
C ARG A 641 -0.80 -26.49 11.81
N LYS A 642 -1.90 -25.74 11.65
CA LYS A 642 -2.63 -25.12 12.78
C LYS A 642 -3.29 -26.18 13.68
N ALA A 643 -3.91 -27.19 13.08
CA ALA A 643 -4.56 -28.28 13.80
C ALA A 643 -3.54 -29.12 14.60
N THR A 644 -2.41 -29.47 13.98
CA THR A 644 -1.31 -30.18 14.65
C THR A 644 -0.75 -29.37 15.82
N SER A 645 -0.50 -28.08 15.63
CA SER A 645 -0.04 -27.19 16.70
C SER A 645 -1.04 -27.14 17.87
N LEU A 646 -2.34 -27.03 17.59
CA LEU A 646 -3.36 -27.02 18.64
C LEU A 646 -3.46 -28.38 19.36
N LEU A 647 -3.32 -29.49 18.64
CA LEU A 647 -3.28 -30.83 19.22
C LEU A 647 -2.04 -31.04 20.11
N GLU A 648 -0.89 -30.48 19.74
CA GLU A 648 0.32 -30.52 20.58
C GLU A 648 0.10 -29.76 21.90
N HIS A 649 -0.53 -28.59 21.86
CA HIS A 649 -0.90 -27.86 23.08
C HIS A 649 -1.87 -28.65 23.95
N LEU A 650 -2.85 -29.34 23.35
CA LEU A 650 -3.79 -30.20 24.09
C LEU A 650 -3.11 -31.42 24.73
N ARG A 651 -2.13 -32.04 24.06
CA ARG A 651 -1.36 -33.15 24.63
C ARG A 651 -0.53 -32.71 25.84
N LYS A 652 0.08 -31.53 25.77
CA LYS A 652 0.84 -30.97 26.90
C LYS A 652 -0.04 -30.75 28.13
N LEU A 653 -1.29 -30.33 27.94
CA LEU A 653 -2.27 -30.20 29.04
C LEU A 653 -2.64 -31.55 29.68
N GLN A 654 -2.68 -32.64 28.91
CA GLN A 654 -3.01 -33.98 29.42
C GLN A 654 -1.84 -34.67 30.16
N GLN A 655 -0.63 -34.12 30.04
CA GLN A 655 0.59 -34.60 30.72
C GLN A 655 0.89 -33.83 32.02
N LEU A 656 0.15 -32.75 32.27
CA LEU A 656 0.12 -31.96 33.51
C LEU A 656 -1.09 -32.40 34.33
#